data_AF-A0A410X0H8-F1
#
_entry.id   AF-A0A410X0H8-F1
#
_cell.length_a   1.000
_cell.length_b   1.000
_cell.length_c   1.000
_cell.angle_alpha   90.00
_cell.angle_beta   90.00
_cell.angle_gamma   90.00
#
_symmetry.space_group_name_H-M   'P 1'
#
loop_
_entity.id
_entity.type
_entity.pdbx_description
1 polymer ?
#
loop_
_entity_poly.entity_id
_entity_poly.type
_entity_poly.pdbx_seq_one_letter_code
_entity_poly.pdbx_strand_id
1 'polypeptide(L)'
;MAFIPRIIEKFLDFANLKRHNDNFQDIANEFTALDGRIQSNTAAIDNRYTKAEADAKDAAVSSAALTALNTHKASGDHDARYYTKVNMQTSGGSLIHWENITDKPNFADARWKSPVKDKATLDALLVGNTDGDIRLVLADETVYEWDADTAGANKWRPIGAMGNGLTSHSSLTNLSNDDHKQYHNDARGDARYYRKDEIDVQMAGKIQQNGKLTGDLDFSSREAKNLVVHRAAVEPAQPVEGQLWYHTGKKAMYIYKGATLGWVDISGKGAVIRDQEFTALPGQTVFDITVGRYETNTNAITVYKKYVTTGTYELVPEADYTESSETSFTLIKAAAGGEAYYVKFFENSPEVINESVKRDGTLQVNLNAEMLNGRRSTDFASSIHGANHVTGGSDVIPNAVSGGSSGLMSGADKLALDNIQKDLATSTSKSITLNKPVQVVTADRTSRLKLDRFKGRTLVNLVGRDGNCEDASRWIDYQTSHALDTTNYVSGKSSLKVILSSGFTTGSAITANPVSFVASKYYLLAGWLKNGNANYMNLSVSGQGAATATNTATSTSAFTFAYKAFTGVSTTSTGINVSVNGAAGQYGYADEVRVYELSKAEYDAISGMTTEDIDAKYPYVDAVQHTTNPYVIRLGENLVPASDSWIVPVPTRSSITGPYSTTMQYNASENVYVEFFVPVVPGQQYTATVTAEPANASPYYYYTDANKIRLTAMLRGTSVAPAKAALIEFVMKPVDVNLDPVSGNVIYSNPVIALGDVSKPFKPREDDYLFFPDLKLAANMDGSVSDEITQRDGKYWKRSCFTEKAIDPKDFGTVNVFNLSGFKEVDIGGFKDTGIRPLNAFGVRYDGTLLKYSPGASTGANYFDFNETATLYITIPNADSGWGDSYTPTADEVKAYFLGYKMYLAGGPGNVDYNGTGTKAWAYRTSAGYQEAGITLPTTQAPNYTPYRIAFQLAQPAETEIIPEGSITLHEGLNHIETGVGLFVREHMTSASSGNYYTSNDLGNSSTLFKNRVRKVWSIYRNRRQDKQWSFNNLSSYGLEKPVIEAQKFDPTAVYEVTYLALDPISAPLSSITASTDTNLKKVVDTLAQTQADVETRLSMLERSSPNKAQAQWITATLLNGWVVNVVSPAYMRDGFGFVHLKGSTKSGAVAAGTVLFVLPPEYRAKSYGQYTLKSDNGTNAVYGTLAISEDGKVTIYHNIGNAGLFLDGISFPTF
;
A
#
# COMPACT_ATOMS: atom_id res chain seq x y z
N MET A 1 -13.96 -33.76 62.34
CA MET A 1 -14.32 -33.34 60.96
C MET A 1 -14.11 -31.84 60.77
N ALA A 2 -12.87 -31.34 60.83
CA ALA A 2 -12.59 -29.90 60.68
C ALA A 2 -11.45 -29.60 59.66
N PHE A 3 -11.06 -30.59 58.85
CA PHE A 3 -9.86 -30.50 58.00
C PHE A 3 -10.15 -30.32 56.49
N ILE A 4 -11.42 -30.36 56.08
CA ILE A 4 -11.82 -30.34 54.67
C ILE A 4 -12.02 -28.91 54.11
N PRO A 5 -12.59 -27.92 54.83
CA PRO A 5 -12.82 -26.58 54.27
C PRO A 5 -11.54 -25.80 53.94
N ARG A 6 -10.49 -25.94 54.76
CA ARG A 6 -9.21 -25.22 54.59
C ARG A 6 -8.37 -25.71 53.40
N ILE A 7 -8.59 -26.94 52.94
CA ILE A 7 -7.91 -27.49 51.76
C ILE A 7 -8.60 -26.96 50.50
N ILE A 8 -9.93 -26.85 50.50
CA ILE A 8 -10.70 -26.32 49.37
C ILE A 8 -10.40 -24.83 49.13
N GLU A 9 -10.30 -24.01 50.19
CA GLU A 9 -9.89 -22.60 50.05
C GLU A 9 -8.47 -22.44 49.49
N LYS A 10 -7.52 -23.28 49.92
CA LYS A 10 -6.15 -23.23 49.40
C LYS A 10 -6.02 -23.71 47.95
N PHE A 11 -6.83 -24.67 47.51
CA PHE A 11 -6.86 -25.12 46.11
C PHE A 11 -7.54 -24.09 45.18
N LEU A 12 -8.52 -23.33 45.68
CA LEU A 12 -9.16 -22.24 44.94
C LEU A 12 -8.24 -21.02 44.76
N ASP A 13 -7.39 -20.72 45.76
CA ASP A 13 -6.36 -19.67 45.66
C ASP A 13 -5.17 -20.08 44.78
N PHE A 14 -4.78 -21.37 44.76
CA PHE A 14 -3.68 -21.85 43.90
C PHE A 14 -4.02 -21.86 42.40
N ALA A 15 -5.32 -21.82 42.04
CA ALA A 15 -5.80 -21.89 40.66
C ALA A 15 -6.24 -20.53 40.08
N ASN A 16 -6.07 -19.41 40.80
CA ASN A 16 -6.58 -18.07 40.42
C ASN A 16 -8.10 -17.99 40.13
N LEU A 17 -8.88 -19.03 40.43
CA LEU A 17 -10.30 -19.12 40.09
C LEU A 17 -11.16 -18.11 40.85
N LYS A 18 -10.76 -17.75 42.08
CA LYS A 18 -11.47 -16.75 42.89
C LYS A 18 -11.38 -15.35 42.24
N ARG A 19 -10.19 -14.99 41.75
CA ARG A 19 -9.94 -13.72 41.04
C ARG A 19 -10.65 -13.66 39.68
N HIS A 20 -10.77 -14.79 38.98
CA HIS A 20 -11.56 -14.87 37.74
C HIS A 20 -13.07 -14.76 37.99
N ASN A 21 -13.57 -15.35 39.07
CA ASN A 21 -14.98 -15.26 39.44
C ASN A 21 -15.36 -13.84 39.92
N ASP A 22 -14.48 -13.20 40.69
CA ASP A 22 -14.66 -11.81 41.11
C ASP A 22 -14.62 -10.86 39.90
N ASN A 23 -13.70 -11.06 38.95
CA ASN A 23 -13.66 -10.29 37.70
C ASN A 23 -14.91 -10.52 36.82
N PHE A 24 -15.44 -11.74 36.76
CA PHE A 24 -16.68 -12.02 36.01
C PHE A 24 -17.89 -11.34 36.66
N GLN A 25 -17.94 -11.33 37.99
CA GLN A 25 -19.00 -10.66 38.72
C GLN A 25 -18.91 -9.14 38.59
N ASP A 26 -17.70 -8.56 38.60
CA ASP A 26 -17.46 -7.14 38.38
C ASP A 26 -17.83 -6.71 36.94
N ILE A 27 -17.48 -7.52 35.95
CA ILE A 27 -17.89 -7.31 34.55
C ILE A 27 -19.43 -7.40 34.40
N ALA A 28 -20.07 -8.38 35.04
CA ALA A 28 -21.53 -8.51 35.02
C ALA A 28 -22.24 -7.34 35.71
N ASN A 29 -21.66 -6.82 36.78
CA ASN A 29 -22.16 -5.64 37.48
C ASN A 29 -21.97 -4.38 36.63
N GLU A 30 -20.84 -4.21 35.93
CA GLU A 30 -20.62 -3.11 34.99
C GLU A 30 -21.57 -3.17 33.80
N PHE A 31 -21.83 -4.34 33.22
CA PHE A 31 -22.80 -4.49 32.13
C PHE A 31 -24.22 -4.15 32.59
N THR A 32 -24.61 -4.55 33.80
CA THR A 32 -25.92 -4.21 34.38
C THR A 32 -26.03 -2.70 34.65
N ALA A 33 -24.96 -2.06 35.13
CA ALA A 33 -24.92 -0.62 35.33
C ALA A 33 -24.92 0.16 34.00
N LEU A 34 -24.26 -0.37 32.97
CA LEU A 34 -24.27 0.20 31.63
C LEU A 34 -25.66 0.09 30.99
N ASP A 35 -26.32 -1.05 31.13
CA ASP A 35 -27.69 -1.26 30.61
C ASP A 35 -28.70 -0.36 31.33
N GLY A 36 -28.55 -0.17 32.65
CA GLY A 36 -29.31 0.82 33.42
C GLY A 36 -29.05 2.27 32.97
N ARG A 37 -27.80 2.63 32.64
CA ARG A 37 -27.47 3.96 32.09
C ARG A 37 -28.05 4.16 30.70
N ILE A 38 -28.01 3.14 29.85
CA ILE A 38 -28.60 3.15 28.50
C ILE A 38 -30.12 3.31 28.61
N GLN A 39 -30.80 2.54 29.45
CA GLN A 39 -32.24 2.68 29.66
C GLN A 39 -32.62 4.05 30.23
N SER A 40 -31.83 4.61 31.17
CA SER A 40 -32.07 5.95 31.70
C SER A 40 -31.85 7.05 30.66
N ASN A 41 -30.86 6.89 29.77
CA ASN A 41 -30.58 7.85 28.70
C ASN A 41 -31.63 7.76 27.59
N THR A 42 -32.09 6.57 27.23
CA THR A 42 -33.18 6.36 26.27
C THR A 42 -34.50 6.93 26.80
N ALA A 43 -34.82 6.68 28.07
CA ALA A 43 -36.00 7.26 28.73
C ALA A 43 -35.91 8.79 28.89
N ALA A 44 -34.70 9.35 29.04
CA ALA A 44 -34.47 10.79 29.09
C ALA A 44 -34.54 11.47 27.70
N ILE A 45 -34.37 10.72 26.60
CA ILE A 45 -34.50 11.19 25.22
C ILE A 45 -35.97 11.17 24.78
N ASP A 46 -36.73 10.13 25.13
CA ASP A 46 -38.14 9.99 24.73
C ASP A 46 -39.12 10.93 25.46
N ASN A 47 -38.76 11.45 26.64
CA ASN A 47 -39.67 12.27 27.46
C ASN A 47 -39.48 13.80 27.33
N ARG A 48 -38.69 14.30 26.37
CA ARG A 48 -38.42 15.76 26.30
C ARG A 48 -39.29 16.56 25.34
N TYR A 49 -39.94 15.94 24.35
CA TYR A 49 -40.89 16.63 23.46
C TYR A 49 -41.93 15.65 22.91
N THR A 50 -43.21 16.02 22.98
CA THR A 50 -44.23 15.33 22.18
C THR A 50 -43.98 15.59 20.69
N LYS A 51 -44.42 14.69 19.80
CA LYS A 51 -44.19 14.84 18.34
C LYS A 51 -44.67 16.20 17.80
N ALA A 52 -45.75 16.75 18.34
CA ALA A 52 -46.24 18.07 17.99
C ALA A 52 -45.30 19.21 18.43
N GLU A 53 -44.61 19.07 19.56
CA GLU A 53 -43.62 20.05 20.04
C GLU A 53 -42.28 19.94 19.30
N ALA A 54 -41.89 18.73 18.89
CA ALA A 54 -40.74 18.51 18.03
C ALA A 54 -40.97 19.10 16.63
N ASP A 55 -42.13 18.84 16.02
CA ASP A 55 -42.48 19.38 14.70
C ASP A 55 -42.60 20.93 14.73
N ALA A 56 -43.13 21.50 15.82
CA ALA A 56 -43.18 22.96 16.02
C ALA A 56 -41.79 23.58 16.23
N LYS A 57 -40.88 22.88 16.92
CA LYS A 57 -39.48 23.32 17.06
C LYS A 57 -38.71 23.16 15.75
N ASP A 58 -38.97 22.13 14.96
CA ASP A 58 -38.31 21.93 13.67
C ASP A 58 -38.77 22.98 12.64
N ALA A 59 -40.05 23.37 12.67
CA ALA A 59 -40.56 24.48 11.86
C ALA A 59 -39.98 25.84 12.30
N ALA A 60 -39.82 26.07 13.61
CA ALA A 60 -39.21 27.28 14.15
C ALA A 60 -37.69 27.33 13.88
N VAL A 61 -36.99 26.19 13.98
CA VAL A 61 -35.57 26.03 13.63
C VAL A 61 -35.36 26.18 12.13
N SER A 62 -36.23 25.66 11.27
CA SER A 62 -36.13 25.83 9.82
C SER A 62 -36.36 27.29 9.41
N SER A 63 -37.31 27.98 10.05
CA SER A 63 -37.59 29.39 9.80
C SER A 63 -36.47 30.30 10.33
N ALA A 64 -35.91 29.97 11.51
CA ALA A 64 -34.77 30.67 12.09
C ALA A 64 -33.47 30.38 11.33
N ALA A 65 -33.29 29.16 10.81
CA ALA A 65 -32.15 28.77 9.98
C ALA A 65 -32.25 29.40 8.58
N LEU A 66 -33.44 29.50 8.00
CA LEU A 66 -33.65 30.22 6.73
C LEU A 66 -33.45 31.73 6.90
N THR A 67 -33.91 32.28 8.03
CA THR A 67 -33.65 33.68 8.39
C THR A 67 -32.16 33.88 8.62
N ALA A 68 -31.50 33.06 9.44
CA ALA A 68 -30.07 33.11 9.70
C ALA A 68 -29.22 32.88 8.44
N LEU A 69 -29.64 32.01 7.51
CA LEU A 69 -28.96 31.79 6.24
C LEU A 69 -29.13 32.98 5.29
N ASN A 70 -30.28 33.64 5.31
CA ASN A 70 -30.51 34.88 4.54
C ASN A 70 -29.77 36.07 5.18
N THR A 71 -29.67 36.13 6.50
CA THR A 71 -28.82 37.10 7.20
C THR A 71 -27.35 36.81 6.91
N HIS A 72 -26.87 35.56 6.99
CA HIS A 72 -25.48 35.13 6.72
C HIS A 72 -25.05 35.27 5.25
N LYS A 73 -25.98 35.23 4.30
CA LYS A 73 -25.72 35.56 2.88
C LYS A 73 -25.61 37.05 2.61
N ALA A 74 -26.20 37.89 3.47
CA ALA A 74 -26.26 39.34 3.32
C ALA A 74 -25.38 40.09 4.34
N SER A 75 -24.95 39.43 5.41
CA SER A 75 -24.00 39.96 6.38
C SER A 75 -22.60 39.79 5.84
N GLY A 76 -21.80 40.86 5.91
CA GLY A 76 -20.39 40.85 5.54
C GLY A 76 -19.50 40.05 6.52
N ASP A 77 -20.05 39.02 7.18
CA ASP A 77 -19.41 38.14 8.16
C ASP A 77 -18.96 36.81 7.55
N HIS A 78 -19.07 36.64 6.23
CA HIS A 78 -18.22 35.72 5.48
C HIS A 78 -16.76 36.16 5.61
N ASP A 79 -16.20 35.75 6.75
CA ASP A 79 -14.83 35.36 7.01
C ASP A 79 -13.77 36.06 6.15
N ALA A 80 -13.09 37.03 6.75
CA ALA A 80 -11.89 37.68 6.23
C ALA A 80 -10.74 36.71 5.85
N ARG A 81 -10.90 35.40 6.07
CA ARG A 81 -9.98 34.34 5.61
C ARG A 81 -10.12 33.95 4.14
N TYR A 82 -11.24 34.27 3.45
CA TYR A 82 -11.45 33.85 2.06
C TYR A 82 -11.97 34.97 1.16
N TYR A 83 -11.31 35.18 0.01
CA TYR A 83 -11.81 36.09 -1.02
C TYR A 83 -12.92 35.41 -1.83
N THR A 84 -14.05 36.10 -2.02
CA THR A 84 -15.08 35.66 -2.97
C THR A 84 -14.52 35.72 -4.39
N LYS A 85 -15.08 34.91 -5.32
CA LYS A 85 -14.67 34.94 -6.73
C LYS A 85 -14.74 36.36 -7.33
N VAL A 86 -15.74 37.14 -6.95
CA VAL A 86 -15.87 38.55 -7.36
C VAL A 86 -14.78 39.42 -6.72
N ASN A 87 -14.46 39.21 -5.44
CA ASN A 87 -13.35 39.89 -4.76
C ASN A 87 -11.97 39.47 -5.29
N MET A 88 -11.84 38.34 -5.98
CA MET A 88 -10.62 37.93 -6.70
C MET A 88 -10.54 38.47 -8.13
N GLN A 89 -11.68 38.88 -8.70
CA GLN A 89 -11.81 39.27 -10.10
C GLN A 89 -12.07 40.78 -10.31
N THR A 90 -12.13 41.57 -9.23
CA THR A 90 -12.39 43.02 -9.32
C THR A 90 -11.07 43.81 -9.28
N SER A 91 -10.79 44.55 -10.35
CA SER A 91 -9.61 45.42 -10.46
C SER A 91 -9.55 46.44 -9.31
N GLY A 92 -8.37 46.61 -8.69
CA GLY A 92 -8.15 47.49 -7.54
C GLY A 92 -8.65 46.97 -6.18
N GLY A 93 -9.44 45.88 -6.12
CA GLY A 93 -9.96 45.32 -4.87
C GLY A 93 -9.26 44.04 -4.38
N SER A 94 -8.38 43.44 -5.19
CA SER A 94 -7.80 42.12 -4.95
C SER A 94 -6.28 42.04 -5.18
N LEU A 95 -5.51 41.39 -4.31
CA LEU A 95 -4.06 41.18 -4.56
C LEU A 95 -3.76 40.23 -5.74
N ILE A 96 -4.74 39.46 -6.22
CA ILE A 96 -4.55 38.36 -7.21
C ILE A 96 -5.25 38.65 -8.56
N HIS A 97 -5.82 39.85 -8.72
CA HIS A 97 -6.40 40.27 -10.00
C HIS A 97 -5.29 40.57 -11.02
N TRP A 98 -5.53 40.31 -12.31
CA TRP A 98 -4.56 40.52 -13.39
C TRP A 98 -3.94 41.93 -13.41
N GLU A 99 -4.74 42.96 -13.12
CA GLU A 99 -4.29 44.35 -13.07
C GLU A 99 -3.45 44.70 -11.83
N ASN A 100 -3.42 43.82 -10.82
CA ASN A 100 -2.76 44.03 -9.54
C ASN A 100 -1.49 43.16 -9.36
N ILE A 101 -1.16 42.32 -10.35
CA ILE A 101 0.11 41.58 -10.42
C ILE A 101 1.22 42.55 -10.87
N THR A 102 2.19 42.84 -10.00
CA THR A 102 3.43 43.50 -10.40
C THR A 102 4.25 42.57 -11.28
N ASP A 103 4.72 43.05 -12.42
CA ASP A 103 5.46 42.31 -13.45
C ASP A 103 4.61 41.24 -14.18
N LYS A 104 3.31 41.53 -14.39
CA LYS A 104 2.45 40.68 -15.21
C LYS A 104 3.11 40.43 -16.59
N PRO A 105 3.21 39.17 -17.06
CA PRO A 105 3.82 38.88 -18.34
C PRO A 105 3.14 39.68 -19.46
N ASN A 106 3.93 40.47 -20.20
CA ASN A 106 3.41 41.32 -21.26
C ASN A 106 3.13 40.48 -22.52
N PHE A 107 2.01 39.74 -22.51
CA PHE A 107 1.54 39.00 -23.68
C PHE A 107 1.06 39.91 -24.83
N ALA A 108 1.01 41.24 -24.60
CA ALA A 108 0.75 42.23 -25.65
C ALA A 108 2.04 42.76 -26.31
N ASP A 109 3.22 42.27 -25.91
CA ASP A 109 4.48 42.58 -26.60
C ASP A 109 4.43 42.03 -28.03
N ALA A 110 4.76 42.88 -29.00
CA ALA A 110 4.74 42.53 -30.42
C ALA A 110 5.68 41.37 -30.79
N ARG A 111 6.59 40.97 -29.89
CA ARG A 111 7.45 39.79 -30.01
C ARG A 111 6.68 38.47 -29.88
N TRP A 112 5.56 38.41 -29.16
CA TRP A 112 4.72 37.21 -29.12
C TRP A 112 4.00 37.01 -30.46
N LYS A 113 4.37 35.96 -31.20
CA LYS A 113 3.70 35.58 -32.46
C LYS A 113 2.68 34.47 -32.20
N SER A 114 1.79 34.28 -33.18
CA SER A 114 0.80 33.21 -33.14
C SER A 114 1.44 31.85 -32.85
N PRO A 115 0.86 31.05 -31.92
CA PRO A 115 1.34 29.71 -31.60
C PRO A 115 1.39 28.82 -32.84
N VAL A 116 2.30 27.83 -32.81
CA VAL A 116 2.42 26.82 -33.87
C VAL A 116 2.09 25.44 -33.31
N LYS A 117 1.62 24.55 -34.19
CA LYS A 117 1.12 23.24 -33.78
C LYS A 117 2.21 22.35 -33.20
N ASP A 118 3.38 22.29 -33.84
CA ASP A 118 4.46 21.37 -33.49
C ASP A 118 5.84 21.99 -33.82
N LYS A 119 6.90 21.33 -33.32
CA LYS A 119 8.29 21.79 -33.47
C LYS A 119 8.74 21.83 -34.94
N ALA A 120 8.25 20.92 -35.78
CA ALA A 120 8.55 20.91 -37.21
C ALA A 120 7.99 22.16 -37.92
N THR A 121 6.79 22.60 -37.52
CA THR A 121 6.18 23.83 -38.02
C THR A 121 6.97 25.07 -37.57
N LEU A 122 7.49 25.07 -36.34
CA LEU A 122 8.36 26.14 -35.86
C LEU A 122 9.66 26.23 -36.67
N ASP A 123 10.32 25.09 -36.89
CA ASP A 123 11.60 25.01 -37.61
C ASP A 123 11.48 25.35 -39.10
N ALA A 124 10.28 25.27 -39.68
CA ALA A 124 10.01 25.74 -41.03
C ALA A 124 9.91 27.27 -41.14
N LEU A 125 9.69 27.99 -40.03
CA LEU A 125 9.55 29.44 -39.99
C LEU A 125 10.90 30.13 -39.78
N LEU A 126 11.75 30.11 -40.80
CA LEU A 126 13.13 30.61 -40.73
C LEU A 126 13.33 32.05 -41.25
N VAL A 127 12.28 32.68 -41.78
CA VAL A 127 12.33 33.99 -42.43
C VAL A 127 11.27 34.92 -41.87
N GLY A 128 11.60 36.22 -41.75
CA GLY A 128 10.68 37.26 -41.28
C GLY A 128 10.53 37.37 -39.76
N ASN A 129 11.34 36.65 -38.99
CA ASN A 129 11.41 36.83 -37.53
C ASN A 129 12.52 37.79 -37.15
N THR A 130 12.32 38.53 -36.06
CA THR A 130 13.29 39.45 -35.47
C THR A 130 13.87 38.81 -34.21
N ASP A 131 15.11 39.19 -33.84
CA ASP A 131 15.73 38.71 -32.60
C ASP A 131 14.80 38.92 -31.40
N GLY A 132 14.61 37.89 -30.59
CA GLY A 132 13.70 37.89 -29.45
C GLY A 132 12.22 37.68 -29.78
N ASP A 133 11.83 37.36 -31.03
CA ASP A 133 10.46 36.92 -31.33
C ASP A 133 10.16 35.60 -30.59
N ILE A 134 8.95 35.46 -30.04
CA ILE A 134 8.55 34.37 -29.14
C ILE A 134 7.37 33.60 -29.73
N ARG A 135 7.41 32.26 -29.70
CA ARG A 135 6.31 31.37 -30.10
C ARG A 135 6.11 30.23 -29.12
N LEU A 136 4.84 29.94 -28.82
CA LEU A 136 4.44 28.71 -28.14
C LEU A 136 4.26 27.58 -29.17
N VAL A 137 4.89 26.44 -28.91
CA VAL A 137 4.65 25.19 -29.64
C VAL A 137 3.62 24.37 -28.85
N LEU A 138 2.45 24.14 -29.44
CA LEU A 138 1.34 23.51 -28.74
C LEU A 138 1.56 22.02 -28.44
N ALA A 139 2.29 21.31 -29.29
CA ALA A 139 2.50 19.87 -29.15
C ALA A 139 3.48 19.48 -28.03
N ASP A 140 4.44 20.35 -27.67
CA ASP A 140 5.42 20.09 -26.62
C ASP A 140 5.32 21.08 -25.45
N GLU A 141 4.30 21.95 -25.47
CA GLU A 141 4.02 22.99 -24.48
C GLU A 141 5.22 23.91 -24.19
N THR A 142 6.19 23.97 -25.10
CA THR A 142 7.45 24.69 -24.89
C THR A 142 7.41 26.03 -25.62
N VAL A 143 7.95 27.06 -24.96
CA VAL A 143 8.11 28.40 -25.53
C VAL A 143 9.49 28.52 -26.16
N TYR A 144 9.54 29.00 -27.39
CA TYR A 144 10.77 29.21 -28.15
C TYR A 144 10.98 30.68 -28.46
N GLU A 145 12.24 31.11 -28.40
CA GLU A 145 12.70 32.44 -28.79
C GLU A 145 13.53 32.33 -30.07
N TRP A 146 13.37 33.30 -30.96
CA TRP A 146 14.21 33.46 -32.14
C TRP A 146 15.51 34.16 -31.76
N ASP A 147 16.62 33.45 -31.85
CA ASP A 147 17.97 33.97 -31.61
C ASP A 147 18.61 34.31 -32.97
N ALA A 148 18.73 35.60 -33.27
CA ALA A 148 19.33 36.09 -34.49
C ALA A 148 20.79 36.53 -34.25
N ASP A 149 21.73 35.61 -34.47
CA ASP A 149 23.16 35.92 -34.40
C ASP A 149 23.60 36.77 -35.61
N THR A 150 24.38 37.83 -35.34
CA THR A 150 25.03 38.66 -36.38
C THR A 150 26.04 37.88 -37.23
N ALA A 151 26.42 36.67 -36.83
CA ALA A 151 27.27 35.74 -37.58
C ALA A 151 26.52 34.77 -38.53
N GLY A 152 25.17 34.85 -38.63
CA GLY A 152 24.40 34.16 -39.69
C GLY A 152 23.82 32.78 -39.32
N ALA A 153 23.62 32.48 -38.03
CA ALA A 153 23.08 31.20 -37.56
C ALA A 153 21.72 31.34 -36.84
N ASN A 154 20.78 32.08 -37.44
CA ASN A 154 19.46 32.34 -36.86
C ASN A 154 18.68 31.04 -36.59
N LYS A 155 18.17 30.85 -35.37
CA LYS A 155 17.44 29.64 -34.99
C LYS A 155 16.43 29.87 -33.88
N TRP A 156 15.39 29.04 -33.85
CA TRP A 156 14.47 28.95 -32.71
C TRP A 156 15.12 28.14 -31.58
N ARG A 157 15.19 28.71 -30.37
CA ARG A 157 15.78 28.09 -29.17
C ARG A 157 14.72 28.02 -28.06
N PRO A 158 14.60 26.88 -27.36
CA PRO A 158 13.63 26.77 -26.27
C PRO A 158 14.09 27.65 -25.10
N ILE A 159 13.17 28.48 -24.62
CA ILE A 159 13.37 29.32 -23.44
C ILE A 159 13.38 28.39 -22.23
N GLY A 160 14.58 28.06 -21.73
CA GLY A 160 14.78 27.16 -20.59
C GLY A 160 15.87 26.09 -20.78
N ALA A 161 16.39 25.89 -21.99
CA ALA A 161 17.49 24.94 -22.24
C ALA A 161 18.87 25.62 -22.27
N MET A 162 19.18 26.46 -21.26
CA MET A 162 20.57 26.90 -21.06
C MET A 162 21.36 25.75 -20.42
N GLY A 163 22.24 25.13 -21.22
CA GLY A 163 23.17 24.13 -20.73
C GLY A 163 24.05 24.67 -19.60
N ASN A 164 24.40 23.78 -18.65
CA ASN A 164 25.30 23.96 -17.50
C ASN A 164 26.38 25.04 -17.67
N GLY A 165 25.99 26.30 -17.47
CA GLY A 165 26.88 27.44 -17.43
C GLY A 165 27.44 27.61 -16.04
N LEU A 166 28.69 27.18 -15.84
CA LEU A 166 29.57 27.75 -14.81
C LEU A 166 29.96 29.18 -15.22
N THR A 167 28.98 30.05 -15.44
CA THR A 167 29.21 31.48 -15.57
C THR A 167 29.06 32.10 -14.18
N SER A 168 30.19 32.51 -13.61
CA SER A 168 30.22 33.35 -12.41
C SER A 168 29.29 34.55 -12.59
N HIS A 169 28.51 34.90 -11.56
CA HIS A 169 27.55 36.02 -11.58
C HIS A 169 28.15 37.35 -12.07
N SER A 170 29.47 37.50 -11.95
CA SER A 170 30.24 38.63 -12.47
C SER A 170 30.25 38.76 -14.01
N SER A 171 29.83 37.72 -14.73
CA SER A 171 29.95 37.62 -16.19
C SER A 171 28.65 37.93 -16.94
N LEU A 172 27.58 38.29 -16.23
CA LEU A 172 26.32 38.70 -16.84
C LEU A 172 26.35 40.21 -17.13
N THR A 173 26.17 40.59 -18.39
CA THR A 173 26.02 41.99 -18.80
C THR A 173 24.55 42.41 -18.65
N ASN A 174 24.28 43.70 -18.40
CA ASN A 174 22.96 44.29 -18.07
C ASN A 174 22.39 44.04 -16.66
N LEU A 175 23.23 43.74 -15.66
CA LEU A 175 22.82 43.67 -14.24
C LEU A 175 22.27 45.00 -13.65
N SER A 176 22.29 46.10 -14.40
CA SER A 176 21.64 47.36 -14.01
C SER A 176 20.11 47.31 -14.12
N ASN A 177 19.55 46.35 -14.87
CA ASN A 177 18.11 46.17 -15.08
C ASN A 177 17.53 45.02 -14.23
N ASP A 178 18.15 44.67 -13.10
CA ASP A 178 17.56 43.72 -12.15
C ASP A 178 16.34 44.35 -11.43
N ASP A 179 15.18 43.86 -11.85
CA ASP A 179 13.82 44.18 -11.42
C ASP A 179 13.35 43.34 -10.21
N HIS A 180 14.16 42.41 -9.71
CA HIS A 180 13.84 41.63 -8.51
C HIS A 180 14.16 42.39 -7.21
N LYS A 181 13.11 42.74 -6.46
CA LYS A 181 13.18 43.54 -5.20
C LYS A 181 13.80 42.84 -3.98
N GLN A 182 14.44 41.68 -4.15
CA GLN A 182 14.82 40.82 -3.02
C GLN A 182 16.32 40.69 -2.75
N TYR A 183 17.19 41.24 -3.59
CA TYR A 183 18.64 41.19 -3.33
C TYR A 183 19.17 42.51 -2.77
N HIS A 184 19.84 42.39 -1.63
CA HIS A 184 20.52 43.46 -0.92
C HIS A 184 21.81 43.81 -1.68
N ASN A 185 21.95 45.06 -2.12
CA ASN A 185 23.25 45.62 -2.46
C ASN A 185 23.41 47.01 -1.83
N ASP A 186 24.65 47.39 -1.58
CA ASP A 186 25.03 48.56 -0.77
C ASP A 186 24.57 49.90 -1.40
N ALA A 187 24.07 49.88 -2.64
CA ALA A 187 23.51 51.05 -3.32
C ALA A 187 21.98 51.24 -3.12
N ARG A 188 21.24 50.22 -2.66
CA ARG A 188 19.77 50.27 -2.49
C ARG A 188 19.29 50.13 -1.02
N GLY A 189 20.22 50.02 -0.06
CA GLY A 189 19.93 49.75 1.36
C GLY A 189 19.30 50.90 2.17
N ASP A 190 19.21 52.12 1.63
CA ASP A 190 19.09 53.32 2.46
C ASP A 190 17.72 54.04 2.51
N ALA A 191 16.64 53.46 1.98
CA ALA A 191 15.33 54.13 1.97
C ALA A 191 14.31 53.59 3.00
N ARG A 192 14.64 52.56 3.79
CA ARG A 192 13.72 51.95 4.77
C ARG A 192 14.18 52.01 6.23
N TYR A 193 15.44 52.38 6.47
CA TYR A 193 16.02 52.52 7.81
C TYR A 193 16.78 53.84 7.86
N TYR A 194 16.62 54.60 8.94
CA TYR A 194 17.45 55.77 9.19
C TYR A 194 18.89 55.33 9.37
N ARG A 195 19.84 56.05 8.77
CA ARG A 195 21.26 55.83 9.06
C ARG A 195 21.54 56.25 10.49
N LYS A 196 22.54 55.63 11.11
CA LYS A 196 22.87 55.87 12.52
C LYS A 196 23.10 57.35 12.82
N ASP A 197 23.79 58.04 11.92
CA ASP A 197 24.05 59.47 11.92
C ASP A 197 22.78 60.33 11.79
N GLU A 198 21.76 59.88 11.07
CA GLU A 198 20.46 60.58 10.96
C GLU A 198 19.61 60.42 12.24
N ILE A 199 19.63 59.24 12.88
CA ILE A 199 19.03 59.05 14.21
C ILE A 199 19.79 59.83 15.27
N ASP A 200 21.12 59.83 15.23
CA ASP A 200 21.96 60.55 16.19
C ASP A 200 21.70 62.06 16.10
N VAL A 201 21.48 62.61 14.90
CA VAL A 201 21.05 64.01 14.68
C VAL A 201 19.61 64.26 15.14
N GLN A 202 18.69 63.31 14.95
CA GLN A 202 17.29 63.45 15.41
C GLN A 202 17.12 63.28 16.94
N MET A 203 18.05 62.61 17.61
CA MET A 203 18.08 62.46 19.07
C MET A 203 18.88 63.57 19.77
N ALA A 204 19.84 64.19 19.08
CA ALA A 204 20.54 65.36 19.57
C ALA A 204 19.55 66.52 19.82
N GLY A 205 19.36 66.88 21.09
CA GLY A 205 18.46 67.97 21.51
C GLY A 205 17.08 67.55 22.01
N LYS A 206 16.68 66.28 21.94
CA LYS A 206 15.37 65.80 22.46
C LYS A 206 15.36 65.38 23.94
N ILE A 207 16.49 65.48 24.64
CA ILE A 207 16.61 65.21 26.10
C ILE A 207 16.65 66.55 26.88
N GLN A 208 15.74 67.48 26.56
CA GLN A 208 15.62 68.77 27.28
C GLN A 208 14.16 69.16 27.57
N GLN A 209 13.40 68.26 28.20
CA GLN A 209 12.23 68.68 28.97
C GLN A 209 12.42 68.27 30.43
N ASN A 210 12.54 69.28 31.31
CA ASN A 210 12.76 69.25 32.77
C ASN A 210 14.21 69.32 33.29
N GLY A 211 15.11 70.01 32.59
CA GLY A 211 16.12 70.92 33.17
C GLY A 211 16.97 70.51 34.39
N LYS A 212 17.14 69.22 34.71
CA LYS A 212 17.81 68.78 35.95
C LYS A 212 18.76 67.59 35.77
N LEU A 213 19.15 67.27 34.54
CA LEU A 213 20.10 66.19 34.22
C LEU A 213 21.35 66.69 33.49
N THR A 214 21.49 68.00 33.31
CA THR A 214 22.64 68.62 32.64
C THR A 214 23.81 68.65 33.63
N GLY A 215 24.69 67.63 33.54
CA GLY A 215 25.87 67.46 34.41
C GLY A 215 25.88 66.17 35.23
N ASP A 216 24.69 65.62 35.48
CA ASP A 216 24.47 64.43 36.32
C ASP A 216 24.63 63.11 35.57
N LEU A 217 24.51 63.13 34.24
CA LEU A 217 24.71 61.97 33.37
C LEU A 217 25.90 62.21 32.45
N ASP A 218 26.92 61.37 32.57
CA ASP A 218 28.09 61.35 31.70
C ASP A 218 27.96 60.18 30.72
N PHE A 219 27.46 60.48 29.52
CA PHE A 219 27.23 59.47 28.48
C PHE A 219 28.53 58.88 27.91
N SER A 220 29.66 59.59 28.03
CA SER A 220 30.97 59.10 27.61
C SER A 220 31.49 58.00 28.52
N SER A 221 31.34 58.16 29.84
CA SER A 221 31.71 57.13 30.81
C SER A 221 30.57 56.16 31.14
N ARG A 222 29.34 56.41 30.66
CA ARG A 222 28.11 55.65 30.96
C ARG A 222 27.73 55.69 32.45
N GLU A 223 27.93 56.83 33.11
CA GLU A 223 27.74 56.97 34.56
C GLU A 223 26.72 58.05 34.92
N ALA A 224 25.95 57.81 35.98
CA ALA A 224 25.01 58.78 36.57
C ALA A 224 25.59 59.36 37.87
N LYS A 225 26.38 60.42 37.75
CA LYS A 225 27.30 60.95 38.77
C LYS A 225 26.65 61.18 40.14
N ASN A 226 25.42 61.68 40.23
CA ASN A 226 24.74 61.94 41.51
C ASN A 226 23.77 60.83 41.96
N LEU A 227 23.58 59.78 41.16
CA LEU A 227 22.68 58.65 41.47
C LEU A 227 23.44 57.40 41.93
N VAL A 228 24.75 57.34 41.70
CA VAL A 228 25.59 56.22 42.11
C VAL A 228 26.75 56.67 43.00
N VAL A 229 27.18 55.79 43.90
CA VAL A 229 28.39 56.01 44.71
C VAL A 229 29.61 55.70 43.85
N HIS A 230 30.41 56.70 43.52
CA HIS A 230 31.64 56.51 42.77
C HIS A 230 32.70 55.88 43.68
N ARG A 231 33.32 54.77 43.27
CA ARG A 231 34.31 54.03 44.07
C ARG A 231 35.70 54.15 43.44
N ALA A 232 36.52 55.05 43.95
CA ALA A 232 37.86 55.30 43.42
C ALA A 232 38.87 55.66 44.52
N ALA A 233 40.17 55.47 44.27
CA ALA A 233 41.23 55.82 45.22
C ALA A 233 41.62 57.30 45.16
N VAL A 234 41.10 58.04 44.18
CA VAL A 234 41.36 59.46 43.93
C VAL A 234 40.04 60.19 43.76
N GLU A 235 40.04 61.48 44.07
CA GLU A 235 38.84 62.32 44.00
C GLU A 235 38.29 62.39 42.56
N PRO A 236 36.96 62.29 42.36
CA PRO A 236 36.35 62.45 41.04
C PRO A 236 36.62 63.84 40.47
N ALA A 237 37.15 63.89 39.24
CA ALA A 237 37.35 65.15 38.53
C ALA A 237 36.01 65.75 38.08
N GLN A 238 35.80 67.05 38.32
CA GLN A 238 34.55 67.78 37.99
C GLN A 238 33.29 67.21 38.68
N PRO A 239 33.22 67.23 40.02
CA PRO A 239 32.09 66.67 40.76
C PRO A 239 30.83 67.55 40.69
N VAL A 240 29.67 66.90 40.76
CA VAL A 240 28.36 67.57 40.86
C VAL A 240 27.86 67.60 42.30
N GLU A 241 27.11 68.64 42.68
CA GLU A 241 26.60 68.77 44.04
C GLU A 241 25.69 67.60 44.41
N GLY A 242 25.95 66.98 45.56
CA GLY A 242 25.27 65.76 46.02
C GLY A 242 25.93 64.46 45.55
N GLN A 243 26.96 64.50 44.71
CA GLN A 243 27.71 63.30 44.32
C GLN A 243 28.32 62.61 45.54
N LEU A 244 28.16 61.28 45.61
CA LEU A 244 28.75 60.43 46.65
C LEU A 244 30.01 59.74 46.11
N TRP A 245 31.09 59.81 46.88
CA TRP A 245 32.36 59.16 46.54
C TRP A 245 32.85 58.32 47.71
N TYR A 246 33.02 57.03 47.48
CA TYR A 246 33.70 56.14 48.41
C TYR A 246 35.19 56.08 48.03
N HIS A 247 36.02 56.70 48.86
CA HIS A 247 37.47 56.69 48.70
C HIS A 247 38.01 55.30 49.08
N THR A 248 38.36 54.49 48.08
CA THR A 248 38.73 53.09 48.30
C THR A 248 40.02 52.93 49.10
N GLY A 249 40.98 53.84 48.94
CA GLY A 249 42.22 53.89 49.73
C GLY A 249 42.02 54.27 51.22
N LYS A 250 41.15 55.23 51.52
CA LYS A 250 40.85 55.66 52.90
C LYS A 250 39.70 54.88 53.56
N LYS A 251 38.97 54.09 52.77
CA LYS A 251 37.73 53.39 53.17
C LYS A 251 36.70 54.31 53.80
N ALA A 252 36.55 55.49 53.21
CA ALA A 252 35.75 56.59 53.72
C ALA A 252 34.76 57.08 52.65
N MET A 253 33.55 57.44 53.06
CA MET A 253 32.49 57.99 52.20
C MET A 253 32.51 59.51 52.29
N TYR A 254 32.49 60.18 51.15
CA TYR A 254 32.45 61.63 51.02
C TYR A 254 31.22 62.04 50.19
N ILE A 255 30.66 63.22 50.49
CA ILE A 255 29.64 63.86 49.67
C ILE A 255 30.14 65.23 49.19
N TYR A 256 29.97 65.53 47.91
CA TYR A 256 30.34 66.83 47.36
C TYR A 256 29.25 67.87 47.64
N LYS A 257 29.59 68.95 48.35
CA LYS A 257 28.65 70.01 48.78
C LYS A 257 28.81 71.30 47.98
N GLY A 258 29.24 71.19 46.72
CA GLY A 258 29.46 72.32 45.82
C GLY A 258 30.85 72.94 45.98
N ALA A 259 31.18 73.88 45.08
CA ALA A 259 32.53 74.44 44.94
C ALA A 259 33.07 75.14 46.20
N THR A 260 32.19 75.63 47.08
CA THR A 260 32.58 76.35 48.30
C THR A 260 32.99 75.41 49.44
N LEU A 261 32.28 74.28 49.62
CA LEU A 261 32.51 73.35 50.73
C LEU A 261 33.31 72.11 50.32
N GLY A 262 33.38 71.79 49.02
CA GLY A 262 34.13 70.65 48.50
C GLY A 262 33.58 69.30 48.95
N TRP A 263 34.46 68.30 49.01
CA TRP A 263 34.14 66.96 49.51
C TRP A 263 34.17 66.90 51.03
N VAL A 264 33.03 66.54 51.62
CA VAL A 264 32.87 66.42 53.06
C VAL A 264 32.82 64.95 53.45
N ASP A 265 33.65 64.54 54.42
CA ASP A 265 33.68 63.18 54.96
C ASP A 265 32.40 62.89 55.77
N ILE A 266 31.70 61.83 55.39
CA ILE A 266 30.46 61.36 56.04
C ILE A 266 30.60 59.92 56.57
N SER A 267 31.81 59.35 56.56
CA SER A 267 32.09 57.93 56.84
C SER A 267 31.75 57.45 58.25
N GLY A 268 31.45 58.35 59.18
CA GLY A 268 31.28 58.05 60.60
C GLY A 268 30.12 58.76 61.28
N LYS A 269 29.14 59.27 60.53
CA LYS A 269 27.99 60.03 61.09
C LYS A 269 26.70 59.23 60.99
N GLY A 270 26.58 58.16 61.78
CA GLY A 270 25.31 57.44 62.00
C GLY A 270 24.61 58.01 63.22
N ALA A 271 23.50 58.72 63.03
CA ALA A 271 22.82 59.42 64.12
C ALA A 271 21.72 58.55 64.74
N VAL A 272 21.83 58.21 66.03
CA VAL A 272 20.72 57.65 66.82
C VAL A 272 20.05 58.80 67.56
N ILE A 273 18.74 58.97 67.42
CA ILE A 273 18.01 59.98 68.18
C ILE A 273 17.63 59.39 69.54
N ARG A 274 18.02 60.08 70.62
CA ARG A 274 17.68 59.75 72.01
C ARG A 274 16.83 60.87 72.61
N ASP A 275 16.12 60.53 73.67
CA ASP A 275 15.31 61.45 74.42
C ASP A 275 15.29 61.15 75.92
N GLN A 276 15.10 62.18 76.73
CA GLN A 276 15.01 62.07 78.19
C GLN A 276 14.09 63.15 78.76
N GLU A 277 13.28 62.77 79.76
CA GLU A 277 12.45 63.69 80.53
C GLU A 277 13.03 63.92 81.93
N PHE A 278 12.93 65.15 82.42
CA PHE A 278 13.39 65.63 83.72
C PHE A 278 12.26 66.31 84.48
N THR A 279 12.26 66.20 85.80
CA THR A 279 11.44 67.02 86.69
C THR A 279 12.36 67.95 87.49
N ALA A 280 12.21 69.26 87.31
CA ALA A 280 13.10 70.26 87.89
C ALA A 280 12.88 70.43 89.40
N LEU A 281 13.98 70.54 90.15
CA LEU A 281 13.97 71.03 91.53
C LEU A 281 13.81 72.56 91.56
N PRO A 282 13.30 73.15 92.66
CA PRO A 282 13.17 74.60 92.77
C PRO A 282 14.51 75.31 92.54
N GLY A 283 14.59 76.15 91.50
CA GLY A 283 15.80 76.92 91.17
C GLY A 283 16.84 76.18 90.34
N GLN A 284 16.55 74.98 89.84
CA GLN A 284 17.49 74.19 89.03
C GLN A 284 17.73 74.86 87.66
N THR A 285 19.01 75.00 87.30
CA THR A 285 19.43 75.49 85.98
C THR A 285 20.14 74.42 85.16
N VAL A 286 20.78 73.42 85.78
CA VAL A 286 21.55 72.38 85.09
C VAL A 286 20.77 71.06 85.07
N PHE A 287 20.74 70.41 83.91
CA PHE A 287 20.08 69.12 83.69
C PHE A 287 21.07 68.13 83.08
N ASP A 288 21.34 67.03 83.80
CA ASP A 288 22.29 65.99 83.40
C ASP A 288 21.60 64.82 82.69
N ILE A 289 21.92 64.62 81.42
CA ILE A 289 21.49 63.50 80.59
C ILE A 289 22.21 62.22 81.03
N THR A 290 21.43 61.16 81.23
CA THR A 290 21.91 59.85 81.71
C THR A 290 21.77 58.73 80.69
N VAL A 291 21.06 58.95 79.58
CA VAL A 291 20.74 57.92 78.57
C VAL A 291 21.51 58.07 77.25
N GLY A 292 22.57 58.87 77.23
CA GLY A 292 23.46 59.03 76.07
C GLY A 292 24.39 60.23 76.19
N ARG A 293 25.15 60.51 75.13
CA ARG A 293 26.00 61.71 74.99
C ARG A 293 25.74 62.41 73.66
N TYR A 294 25.98 63.71 73.58
CA TYR A 294 25.83 64.52 72.35
C TYR A 294 27.03 65.45 72.15
N GLU A 295 27.22 65.96 70.93
CA GLU A 295 28.30 66.91 70.63
C GLU A 295 27.89 68.34 71.02
N THR A 296 28.69 69.01 71.85
CA THR A 296 28.36 70.37 72.34
C THR A 296 28.65 71.46 71.32
N ASN A 297 27.84 72.52 71.32
CA ASN A 297 27.86 73.68 70.43
C ASN A 297 27.55 73.37 68.96
N THR A 298 26.84 72.27 68.70
CA THR A 298 26.44 71.89 67.32
C THR A 298 24.94 71.95 67.07
N ASN A 299 24.17 72.49 68.02
CA ASN A 299 22.70 72.43 68.05
C ASN A 299 22.21 70.98 67.97
N ALA A 300 22.89 70.08 68.68
CA ALA A 300 22.60 68.65 68.66
C ALA A 300 21.44 68.27 69.59
N ILE A 301 20.99 69.20 70.45
CA ILE A 301 19.84 69.02 71.33
C ILE A 301 18.70 69.97 71.02
N THR A 302 17.47 69.52 71.31
CA THR A 302 16.26 70.34 71.31
C THR A 302 15.54 70.13 72.64
N VAL A 303 15.32 71.21 73.39
CA VAL A 303 14.69 71.18 74.72
C VAL A 303 13.25 71.67 74.64
N TYR A 304 12.35 70.96 75.31
CA TYR A 304 10.93 71.28 75.41
C TYR A 304 10.52 71.39 76.88
N LYS A 305 9.69 72.39 77.21
CA LYS A 305 9.01 72.46 78.50
C LYS A 305 7.66 71.72 78.38
N LYS A 306 7.41 70.79 79.30
CA LYS A 306 6.18 70.02 79.35
C LYS A 306 5.25 70.61 80.40
N TYR A 307 4.05 70.99 79.98
CA TYR A 307 3.00 71.47 80.88
C TYR A 307 2.30 70.28 81.52
N VAL A 308 2.60 70.01 82.79
CA VAL A 308 2.12 68.82 83.53
C VAL A 308 0.58 68.72 83.55
N THR A 309 -0.13 69.85 83.51
CA THR A 309 -1.60 69.91 83.50
C THR A 309 -2.25 69.58 82.16
N THR A 310 -1.58 69.80 81.02
CA THR A 310 -2.15 69.62 79.67
C THR A 310 -1.46 68.53 78.86
N GLY A 311 -0.28 68.07 79.28
CA GLY A 311 0.55 67.10 78.55
C GLY A 311 1.19 67.65 77.27
N THR A 312 1.05 68.94 77.00
CA THR A 312 1.59 69.60 75.80
C THR A 312 3.04 70.03 76.02
N TYR A 313 3.84 69.91 74.95
CA TYR A 313 5.23 70.32 74.91
C TYR A 313 5.34 71.67 74.20
N GLU A 314 6.01 72.63 74.83
CA GLU A 314 6.41 73.90 74.23
C GLU A 314 7.92 73.87 74.01
N LEU A 315 8.36 74.26 72.81
CA LEU A 315 9.78 74.35 72.49
C LEU A 315 10.42 75.46 73.32
N VAL A 316 11.49 75.15 74.06
CA VAL A 316 12.34 76.16 74.68
C VAL A 316 13.20 76.79 73.58
N PRO A 317 13.18 78.11 73.36
CA PRO A 317 14.02 78.75 72.36
C PRO A 317 15.52 78.44 72.58
N GLU A 318 16.28 78.26 71.51
CA GLU A 318 17.74 77.99 71.58
C GLU A 318 18.51 79.07 72.35
N ALA A 319 18.00 80.30 72.40
CA ALA A 319 18.58 81.41 73.15
C ALA A 319 18.37 81.31 74.68
N ASP A 320 17.55 80.38 75.16
CA ASP A 320 17.19 80.22 76.58
C ASP A 320 17.85 79.00 77.25
N TYR A 321 18.73 78.28 76.53
CA TYR A 321 19.56 77.21 77.08
C TYR A 321 20.92 77.14 76.40
N THR A 322 21.88 76.50 77.06
CA THR A 322 23.23 76.22 76.52
C THR A 322 23.57 74.75 76.66
N GLU A 323 24.24 74.21 75.64
CA GLU A 323 24.85 72.87 75.66
C GLU A 323 26.12 72.89 76.54
N SER A 324 25.98 72.51 77.80
CA SER A 324 26.99 72.75 78.85
C SER A 324 28.09 71.70 78.92
N SER A 325 27.76 70.45 78.54
CA SER A 325 28.72 69.35 78.37
C SER A 325 28.11 68.27 77.47
N GLU A 326 28.90 67.26 77.08
CA GLU A 326 28.41 66.12 76.28
C GLU A 326 27.25 65.36 76.94
N THR A 327 27.01 65.57 78.24
CA THR A 327 25.96 64.92 79.03
C THR A 327 25.10 65.90 79.81
N SER A 328 25.12 67.20 79.54
CA SER A 328 24.28 68.14 80.28
C SER A 328 23.99 69.41 79.53
N PHE A 329 22.83 70.01 79.81
CA PHE A 329 22.48 71.35 79.31
C PHE A 329 22.08 72.25 80.48
N THR A 330 22.18 73.56 80.27
CA THR A 330 21.84 74.56 81.28
C THR A 330 20.79 75.52 80.74
N LEU A 331 19.68 75.68 81.46
CA LEU A 331 18.71 76.73 81.19
C LEU A 331 19.25 78.07 81.68
N ILE A 332 19.12 79.11 80.86
CA ILE A 332 19.56 80.46 81.18
C ILE A 332 18.67 81.08 82.28
N LYS A 333 17.39 80.67 82.33
CA LYS A 333 16.46 81.03 83.39
C LYS A 333 16.20 79.82 84.30
N ALA A 334 16.31 80.01 85.61
CA ALA A 334 16.07 78.95 86.58
C ALA A 334 14.64 78.38 86.47
N ALA A 335 14.54 77.05 86.43
CA ALA A 335 13.26 76.36 86.39
C ALA A 335 12.51 76.51 87.72
N ALA A 336 11.18 76.61 87.65
CA ALA A 336 10.36 76.55 88.85
C ALA A 336 10.25 75.09 89.32
N GLY A 337 10.22 74.87 90.64
CA GLY A 337 10.17 73.52 91.20
C GLY A 337 8.90 72.77 90.77
N GLY A 338 9.08 71.55 90.26
CA GLY A 338 8.00 70.70 89.75
C GLY A 338 7.70 70.85 88.24
N GLU A 339 8.41 71.71 87.52
CA GLU A 339 8.31 71.80 86.06
C GLU A 339 8.99 70.60 85.38
N ALA A 340 8.39 70.08 84.30
CA ALA A 340 8.94 68.98 83.53
C ALA A 340 9.61 69.50 82.24
N TYR A 341 10.79 68.98 81.92
CA TYR A 341 11.55 69.31 80.72
C TYR A 341 11.88 68.03 79.94
N TYR A 342 11.68 68.05 78.63
CA TYR A 342 11.96 66.94 77.73
C TYR A 342 13.05 67.37 76.75
N VAL A 343 14.15 66.62 76.67
CA VAL A 343 15.22 66.88 75.71
C VAL A 343 15.26 65.76 74.70
N LYS A 344 15.43 66.12 73.43
CA LYS A 344 15.72 65.19 72.33
C LYS A 344 17.09 65.55 71.77
N PHE A 345 17.95 64.56 71.56
CA PHE A 345 19.32 64.80 71.09
C PHE A 345 19.81 63.73 70.13
N PHE A 346 20.75 64.10 69.27
CA PHE A 346 21.46 63.16 68.41
C PHE A 346 22.68 62.59 69.14
N GLU A 347 22.66 61.29 69.41
CA GLU A 347 23.80 60.57 69.96
C GLU A 347 24.78 60.23 68.82
N ASN A 348 25.98 60.81 68.89
CA ASN A 348 27.04 60.67 67.88
C ASN A 348 28.37 60.25 68.52
N SER A 349 28.35 59.27 69.44
CA SER A 349 29.56 58.72 70.05
C SER A 349 30.14 57.57 69.19
N PRO A 350 31.47 57.49 69.03
CA PRO A 350 32.12 56.44 68.22
C PRO A 350 31.84 55.00 68.69
N GLU A 351 31.41 54.80 69.94
CA GLU A 351 31.16 53.48 70.51
C GLU A 351 29.83 52.84 70.07
N VAL A 352 28.80 53.61 69.71
CA VAL A 352 27.49 53.06 69.26
C VAL A 352 27.55 52.52 67.81
N ILE A 353 28.58 52.90 67.05
CA ILE A 353 28.76 52.52 65.63
C ILE A 353 29.44 51.15 65.49
N ASN A 354 30.07 50.61 66.54
CA ASN A 354 30.87 49.38 66.46
C ASN A 354 30.12 48.06 66.69
N GLU A 355 28.81 48.05 66.97
CA GLU A 355 28.04 46.80 67.09
C GLU A 355 27.24 46.40 65.84
N SER A 356 27.19 47.22 64.79
CA SER A 356 26.34 46.94 63.60
C SER A 356 27.08 46.71 62.28
N VAL A 357 28.40 46.91 62.20
CA VAL A 357 29.16 46.73 60.95
C VAL A 357 30.55 46.15 61.26
N LYS A 358 30.87 44.96 60.74
CA LYS A 358 32.27 44.49 60.78
C LYS A 358 33.14 45.36 59.86
N ARG A 359 34.40 45.53 60.25
CA ARG A 359 35.43 46.39 59.61
C ARG A 359 35.76 46.06 58.13
N ASP A 360 35.04 45.11 57.52
CA ASP A 360 35.15 44.69 56.12
C ASP A 360 33.91 45.06 55.25
N GLY A 361 32.88 45.67 55.83
CA GLY A 361 31.72 46.19 55.08
C GLY A 361 30.64 45.15 54.74
N THR A 362 30.63 43.98 55.37
CA THR A 362 29.51 43.02 55.25
C THR A 362 28.44 43.22 56.33
N LEU A 363 27.16 43.21 55.93
CA LEU A 363 26.00 43.21 56.83
C LEU A 363 25.91 41.86 57.53
N GLN A 364 26.04 41.82 58.85
CA GLN A 364 25.77 40.63 59.63
C GLN A 364 24.24 40.48 59.79
N VAL A 365 23.61 39.72 58.89
CA VAL A 365 22.20 39.32 59.05
C VAL A 365 22.16 38.19 60.08
N ASN A 366 22.15 38.53 61.36
CA ASN A 366 21.78 37.58 62.42
C ASN A 366 20.27 37.35 62.32
N LEU A 367 19.82 36.49 61.41
CA LEU A 367 18.51 35.86 61.52
C LEU A 367 18.66 34.71 62.52
N ASN A 368 18.03 34.88 63.67
CA ASN A 368 18.07 33.97 64.81
C ASN A 368 17.64 32.56 64.36
N ALA A 369 18.36 31.53 64.81
CA ALA A 369 18.20 30.12 64.41
C ALA A 369 16.80 29.51 64.69
N GLU A 370 15.92 30.23 65.39
CA GLU A 370 14.53 29.84 65.62
C GLU A 370 13.63 30.01 64.39
N MET A 371 13.94 30.93 63.47
CA MET A 371 13.12 31.17 62.27
C MET A 371 13.36 30.16 61.12
N LEU A 372 14.37 29.29 61.24
CA LEU A 372 14.74 28.28 60.24
C LEU A 372 14.52 26.84 60.72
N ASN A 373 13.85 26.66 61.85
CA ASN A 373 13.52 25.35 62.43
C ASN A 373 14.72 24.37 62.49
N GLY A 374 15.88 24.89 62.90
CA GLY A 374 17.12 24.12 63.04
C GLY A 374 17.93 23.87 61.76
N ARG A 375 17.52 24.42 60.60
CA ARG A 375 18.28 24.31 59.34
C ARG A 375 19.25 25.48 59.13
N ARG A 376 20.46 25.20 58.65
CA ARG A 376 21.44 26.22 58.25
C ARG A 376 21.05 26.79 56.87
N SER A 377 21.47 28.01 56.53
CA SER A 377 21.27 28.58 55.19
C SER A 377 21.88 27.69 54.07
N THR A 378 22.89 26.88 54.41
CA THR A 378 23.50 25.87 53.51
C THR A 378 22.59 24.69 53.20
N ASP A 379 21.54 24.45 54.00
CA ASP A 379 20.60 23.35 53.81
C ASP A 379 19.50 23.72 52.78
N PHE A 380 19.44 24.99 52.37
CA PHE A 380 18.57 25.50 51.31
C PHE A 380 19.32 25.79 50.00
N ALA A 381 20.64 25.66 50.01
CA ALA A 381 21.44 25.75 48.80
C ALA A 381 21.47 24.39 48.11
N SER A 382 20.76 24.25 46.99
CA SER A 382 21.18 23.28 45.98
C SER A 382 22.57 23.71 45.50
N SER A 383 23.61 23.06 46.03
CA SER A 383 25.01 23.34 45.70
C SER A 383 25.40 23.03 44.25
N ILE A 384 24.42 22.78 43.37
CA ILE A 384 24.65 22.45 41.96
C ILE A 384 24.01 23.46 41.01
N HIS A 385 23.06 24.29 41.44
CA HIS A 385 22.36 25.15 40.46
C HIS A 385 23.04 26.50 40.16
N GLY A 386 23.81 27.05 41.10
CA GLY A 386 24.52 28.32 40.90
C GLY A 386 25.80 28.22 40.07
N ALA A 387 26.41 27.03 39.98
CA ALA A 387 27.70 26.83 39.32
C ALA A 387 27.60 26.68 37.79
N ASN A 388 26.39 26.57 37.24
CA ASN A 388 26.13 26.44 35.80
C ASN A 388 25.57 27.72 35.17
N HIS A 389 25.36 28.79 35.95
CA HIS A 389 24.95 30.09 35.42
C HIS A 389 26.16 30.89 34.96
N VAL A 390 26.19 31.30 33.69
CA VAL A 390 27.33 32.02 33.11
C VAL A 390 27.19 33.53 33.36
N THR A 391 25.97 34.05 33.52
CA THR A 391 25.71 35.48 33.77
C THR A 391 24.45 35.72 34.62
N GLY A 392 24.60 35.73 35.95
CA GLY A 392 23.75 36.51 36.86
C GLY A 392 22.21 36.42 36.70
N GLY A 393 21.65 35.26 36.36
CA GLY A 393 20.19 35.07 36.27
C GLY A 393 19.54 35.49 34.94
N SER A 394 20.33 35.72 33.89
CA SER A 394 19.87 36.13 32.54
C SER A 394 20.19 35.09 31.44
N ASP A 395 20.56 33.86 31.79
CA ASP A 395 21.06 32.90 30.79
C ASP A 395 19.93 32.35 29.90
N VAL A 396 20.18 32.32 28.59
CA VAL A 396 19.28 31.67 27.61
C VAL A 396 19.32 30.17 27.86
N ILE A 397 18.15 29.56 28.11
CA ILE A 397 18.00 28.11 28.21
C ILE A 397 18.42 27.50 26.86
N PRO A 398 19.46 26.65 26.82
CA PRO A 398 19.88 25.98 25.59
C PRO A 398 18.74 25.13 25.00
N ASN A 399 18.68 24.99 23.67
CA ASN A 399 17.71 24.10 23.05
C ASN A 399 17.91 22.66 23.53
N ALA A 400 16.79 21.96 23.68
CA ALA A 400 16.81 20.55 23.99
C ALA A 400 17.37 19.72 22.84
N VAL A 401 18.27 18.78 23.15
CA VAL A 401 18.92 17.92 22.16
C VAL A 401 18.49 16.48 22.39
N SER A 402 18.06 15.81 21.32
CA SER A 402 17.66 14.40 21.34
C SER A 402 18.81 13.51 21.81
N GLY A 403 18.60 12.71 22.86
CA GLY A 403 19.65 11.90 23.49
C GLY A 403 20.75 12.68 24.23
N GLY A 404 20.64 14.02 24.33
CA GLY A 404 21.62 14.88 24.98
C GLY A 404 21.23 15.34 26.40
N SER A 405 22.08 16.16 27.02
CA SER A 405 21.84 16.73 28.37
C SER A 405 21.56 18.25 28.35
N SER A 406 21.18 18.79 27.19
CA SER A 406 20.92 20.22 26.96
C SER A 406 19.42 20.52 27.07
N GLY A 407 19.07 21.73 27.55
CA GLY A 407 17.69 22.21 27.69
C GLY A 407 16.96 21.76 28.96
N LEU A 408 15.70 22.20 29.13
CA LEU A 408 14.88 21.91 30.31
C LEU A 408 14.17 20.54 30.27
N MET A 409 14.04 19.94 29.09
CA MET A 409 13.52 18.58 28.94
C MET A 409 14.69 17.60 28.86
N SER A 410 14.52 16.38 29.39
CA SER A 410 15.57 15.37 29.29
C SER A 410 15.82 14.99 27.82
N GLY A 411 17.04 14.55 27.49
CA GLY A 411 17.33 14.07 26.15
C GLY A 411 16.46 12.87 25.72
N ALA A 412 16.02 12.05 26.69
CA ALA A 412 15.09 10.96 26.45
C ALA A 412 13.68 11.47 26.11
N ASP A 413 13.19 12.48 26.84
CA ASP A 413 11.89 13.11 26.54
C ASP A 413 11.93 13.85 25.20
N LYS A 414 13.08 14.45 24.85
CA LYS A 414 13.28 15.09 23.54
C LYS A 414 13.29 14.08 22.41
N LEU A 415 13.95 12.95 22.60
CA LEU A 415 13.91 11.84 21.65
C LEU A 415 12.49 11.29 21.48
N ALA A 416 11.74 11.14 22.58
CA ALA A 416 10.34 10.73 22.52
C ALA A 416 9.48 11.74 21.75
N LEU A 417 9.64 13.04 22.02
CA LEU A 417 8.93 14.11 21.32
C LEU A 417 9.27 14.15 19.82
N ASP A 418 10.54 13.98 19.46
CA ASP A 418 10.99 13.94 18.06
C ASP A 418 10.40 12.74 17.32
N ASN A 419 10.33 11.58 17.97
CA ASN A 419 9.71 10.39 17.40
C ASN A 419 8.19 10.60 17.20
N ILE A 420 7.50 11.23 18.16
CA ILE A 420 6.07 11.60 18.00
C ILE A 420 5.90 12.58 16.83
N GLN A 421 6.76 13.60 16.73
CA GLN A 421 6.70 14.56 15.62
C GLN A 421 6.93 13.87 14.27
N LYS A 422 7.88 12.94 14.18
CA LYS A 422 8.13 12.13 12.96
C LYS A 422 6.91 11.28 12.59
N ASP A 423 6.21 10.73 13.57
CA ASP A 423 5.02 9.91 13.38
C ASP A 423 3.78 10.69 12.94
N LEU A 424 3.73 11.98 13.29
CA LEU A 424 2.66 12.91 12.94
C LEU A 424 2.96 13.81 11.73
N ALA A 425 4.21 13.83 11.26
CA ALA A 425 4.61 14.61 10.09
C ALA A 425 3.94 14.09 8.81
N THR A 426 3.99 14.87 7.73
CA THR A 426 3.72 14.36 6.38
C THR A 426 4.95 13.59 5.90
N SER A 427 4.84 12.26 5.77
CA SER A 427 5.93 11.42 5.24
C SER A 427 5.58 10.78 3.89
N THR A 428 6.62 10.46 3.12
CA THR A 428 6.51 9.72 1.86
C THR A 428 6.31 8.23 2.14
N SER A 429 5.67 7.52 1.22
CA SER A 429 5.65 6.05 1.29
C SER A 429 7.02 5.49 0.92
N LYS A 430 7.40 4.36 1.49
CA LYS A 430 8.61 3.61 1.13
C LYS A 430 8.28 2.70 -0.04
N SER A 431 9.02 2.82 -1.14
CA SER A 431 8.88 1.93 -2.29
C SER A 431 9.48 0.55 -1.99
N ILE A 432 8.78 -0.49 -2.43
CA ILE A 432 9.14 -1.90 -2.36
C ILE A 432 9.05 -2.45 -3.78
N THR A 433 10.04 -3.25 -4.18
CA THR A 433 10.00 -3.96 -5.47
C THR A 433 9.88 -5.45 -5.18
N LEU A 434 8.89 -6.10 -5.79
CA LEU A 434 8.71 -7.54 -5.74
C LEU A 434 9.12 -8.11 -7.11
N ASN A 435 10.25 -8.81 -7.16
CA ASN A 435 10.84 -9.28 -8.43
C ASN A 435 11.24 -10.76 -8.43
N LYS A 436 11.02 -11.46 -7.33
CA LYS A 436 11.26 -12.90 -7.21
C LYS A 436 10.00 -13.64 -6.77
N PRO A 437 9.82 -14.90 -7.19
CA PRO A 437 8.68 -15.71 -6.75
C PRO A 437 8.57 -15.83 -5.22
N VAL A 438 9.71 -15.89 -4.53
CA VAL A 438 9.79 -15.89 -3.07
C VAL A 438 10.90 -14.94 -2.63
N GLN A 439 10.62 -14.02 -1.71
CA GLN A 439 11.57 -13.01 -1.24
C GLN A 439 11.26 -12.51 0.16
N VAL A 440 12.21 -11.76 0.73
CA VAL A 440 12.04 -11.05 2.00
C VAL A 440 12.01 -9.55 1.76
N VAL A 441 11.06 -8.86 2.37
CA VAL A 441 10.96 -7.40 2.35
C VAL A 441 10.92 -6.84 3.77
N THR A 442 11.39 -5.61 3.96
CA THR A 442 11.44 -4.96 5.28
C THR A 442 10.45 -3.81 5.36
N ALA A 443 9.53 -3.86 6.32
CA ALA A 443 8.66 -2.75 6.67
C ALA A 443 9.14 -2.07 7.95
N ASP A 444 9.08 -0.74 7.98
CA ASP A 444 9.53 0.04 9.14
C ASP A 444 8.53 -0.03 10.30
N ARG A 445 7.30 -0.43 10.01
CA ARG A 445 6.20 -0.66 10.96
C ARG A 445 5.11 -1.51 10.31
N THR A 446 4.21 -2.03 11.12
CA THR A 446 3.02 -2.72 10.62
C THR A 446 2.20 -1.79 9.73
N SER A 447 2.07 -2.14 8.45
CA SER A 447 1.48 -1.28 7.43
C SER A 447 0.91 -2.09 6.28
N ARG A 448 -0.13 -1.56 5.62
CA ARG A 448 -0.70 -2.18 4.42
C ARG A 448 0.30 -2.08 3.26
N LEU A 449 0.48 -3.18 2.54
CA LEU A 449 1.20 -3.17 1.27
C LEU A 449 0.27 -2.67 0.16
N LYS A 450 0.65 -1.57 -0.49
CA LYS A 450 -0.04 -0.97 -1.63
C LYS A 450 0.64 -1.47 -2.90
N LEU A 451 -0.04 -2.22 -3.74
CA LEU A 451 0.52 -2.64 -5.04
C LEU A 451 0.31 -1.52 -6.05
N ASP A 452 1.25 -0.58 -6.09
CA ASP A 452 1.13 0.65 -6.88
C ASP A 452 0.95 0.36 -8.37
N ARG A 453 1.78 -0.54 -8.91
CA ARG A 453 1.75 -0.91 -10.32
C ARG A 453 2.33 -2.29 -10.58
N PHE A 454 1.69 -3.04 -11.47
CA PHE A 454 2.30 -4.22 -12.09
C PHE A 454 1.97 -4.32 -13.58
N LYS A 455 2.93 -4.80 -14.37
CA LYS A 455 2.81 -4.92 -15.83
C LYS A 455 2.62 -6.36 -16.26
N GLY A 456 1.79 -6.56 -17.26
CA GLY A 456 1.68 -7.82 -17.97
C GLY A 456 2.95 -8.18 -18.71
N ARG A 457 3.08 -9.47 -19.01
CA ARG A 457 4.09 -10.01 -19.90
C ARG A 457 3.43 -11.00 -20.85
N THR A 458 3.97 -11.08 -22.06
CA THR A 458 3.61 -12.13 -23.02
C THR A 458 4.86 -12.90 -23.39
N LEU A 459 4.80 -14.22 -23.25
CA LEU A 459 5.81 -15.12 -23.80
C LEU A 459 5.26 -15.73 -25.08
N VAL A 460 5.98 -15.52 -26.18
CA VAL A 460 5.69 -16.10 -27.49
C VAL A 460 6.80 -17.10 -27.81
N ASN A 461 6.53 -18.38 -27.59
CA ASN A 461 7.44 -19.45 -27.98
C ASN A 461 7.37 -19.62 -29.50
N LEU A 462 8.45 -19.25 -30.20
CA LEU A 462 8.50 -19.30 -31.66
C LEU A 462 8.52 -20.73 -32.21
N VAL A 463 8.84 -21.72 -31.37
CA VAL A 463 8.71 -23.16 -31.71
C VAL A 463 7.25 -23.62 -31.60
N GLY A 464 6.36 -22.78 -31.07
CA GLY A 464 4.97 -23.11 -30.85
C GLY A 464 4.81 -24.23 -29.81
N ARG A 465 3.87 -25.14 -30.06
CA ARG A 465 3.63 -26.32 -29.22
C ARG A 465 4.59 -27.48 -29.54
N ASP A 466 5.23 -27.49 -30.70
CA ASP A 466 6.09 -28.60 -31.14
C ASP A 466 7.25 -28.88 -30.17
N GLY A 467 7.64 -27.86 -29.39
CA GLY A 467 8.67 -27.93 -28.37
C GLY A 467 8.29 -28.67 -27.08
N ASN A 468 7.00 -28.96 -26.85
CA ASN A 468 6.60 -29.88 -25.77
C ASN A 468 6.97 -31.34 -26.07
N CYS A 469 7.45 -31.63 -27.28
CA CYS A 469 7.90 -32.96 -27.69
C CYS A 469 6.83 -34.07 -27.53
N GLU A 470 5.54 -33.73 -27.65
CA GLU A 470 4.43 -34.70 -27.50
C GLU A 470 3.95 -35.32 -28.81
N ASP A 471 4.49 -34.86 -29.95
CA ASP A 471 4.10 -35.31 -31.29
C ASP A 471 5.35 -35.48 -32.16
N ALA A 472 5.74 -36.74 -32.39
CA ALA A 472 6.90 -37.07 -33.23
C ALA A 472 6.75 -36.57 -34.67
N SER A 473 5.53 -36.44 -35.21
CA SER A 473 5.32 -35.96 -36.58
C SER A 473 5.74 -34.50 -36.79
N ARG A 474 5.98 -33.76 -35.69
CA ARG A 474 6.48 -32.39 -35.70
C ARG A 474 8.00 -32.30 -35.80
N TRP A 475 8.69 -33.42 -35.95
CA TRP A 475 10.13 -33.51 -36.03
C TRP A 475 10.58 -34.27 -37.29
N ILE A 476 11.67 -33.83 -37.89
CA ILE A 476 12.30 -34.46 -39.07
C ILE A 476 13.73 -34.88 -38.73
N ASP A 477 14.19 -35.99 -39.30
CA ASP A 477 15.50 -36.55 -39.00
C ASP A 477 16.59 -36.05 -39.95
N TYR A 478 17.76 -35.73 -39.37
CA TYR A 478 19.01 -35.58 -40.08
C TYR A 478 20.08 -36.45 -39.43
N GLN A 479 20.44 -37.56 -40.07
CA GLN A 479 21.43 -38.53 -39.56
C GLN A 479 21.03 -39.16 -38.21
N THR A 480 19.73 -39.14 -37.89
CA THR A 480 19.13 -39.70 -36.68
C THR A 480 17.88 -40.51 -37.01
N SER A 481 17.35 -41.19 -36.00
CA SER A 481 15.92 -41.48 -35.87
C SER A 481 15.39 -40.87 -34.57
N HIS A 482 14.09 -40.59 -34.50
CA HIS A 482 13.45 -40.12 -33.27
C HIS A 482 12.16 -40.87 -32.93
N ALA A 483 11.77 -40.84 -31.65
CA ALA A 483 10.52 -41.41 -31.15
C ALA A 483 10.09 -40.71 -29.84
N LEU A 484 8.82 -40.87 -29.45
CA LEU A 484 8.33 -40.42 -28.15
C LEU A 484 8.79 -41.36 -27.03
N ASP A 485 9.18 -40.81 -25.88
CA ASP A 485 9.51 -41.56 -24.65
C ASP A 485 8.60 -41.13 -23.50
N THR A 486 7.79 -42.05 -22.97
CA THR A 486 6.82 -41.79 -21.90
C THR A 486 7.39 -42.01 -20.49
N THR A 487 8.71 -42.24 -20.37
CA THR A 487 9.37 -42.52 -19.08
C THR A 487 10.30 -41.39 -18.66
N ASN A 488 11.01 -40.79 -19.61
CA ASN A 488 11.95 -39.70 -19.39
C ASN A 488 11.37 -38.43 -19.99
N TYR A 489 10.63 -37.64 -19.21
CA TYR A 489 10.08 -36.35 -19.64
C TYR A 489 10.12 -35.35 -18.50
N VAL A 490 10.04 -34.06 -18.83
CA VAL A 490 10.00 -32.94 -17.88
C VAL A 490 8.58 -32.50 -17.64
N SER A 491 7.79 -32.34 -18.71
CA SER A 491 6.40 -31.92 -18.63
C SER A 491 5.50 -32.77 -19.55
N GLY A 492 4.18 -32.62 -19.42
CA GLY A 492 3.25 -33.32 -20.30
C GLY A 492 3.14 -34.83 -20.04
N LYS A 493 3.33 -35.65 -21.08
CA LYS A 493 3.18 -37.12 -21.10
C LYS A 493 4.40 -37.83 -21.72
N SER A 494 5.21 -37.15 -22.53
CA SER A 494 6.34 -37.75 -23.22
C SER A 494 7.42 -36.73 -23.60
N SER A 495 8.62 -37.19 -23.94
CA SER A 495 9.68 -36.38 -24.53
C SER A 495 10.15 -36.94 -25.87
N LEU A 496 11.03 -36.21 -26.55
CA LEU A 496 11.65 -36.66 -27.79
C LEU A 496 12.94 -37.44 -27.49
N LYS A 497 12.95 -38.73 -27.82
CA LYS A 497 14.17 -39.54 -27.85
C LYS A 497 14.80 -39.47 -29.24
N VAL A 498 16.05 -39.04 -29.31
CA VAL A 498 16.80 -38.90 -30.56
C VAL A 498 17.98 -39.88 -30.55
N ILE A 499 18.13 -40.66 -31.61
CA ILE A 499 19.11 -41.76 -31.74
C ILE A 499 19.99 -41.51 -32.96
N LEU A 500 21.31 -41.55 -32.80
CA LEU A 500 22.29 -41.44 -33.90
C LEU A 500 22.18 -42.63 -34.86
N SER A 501 22.02 -42.34 -36.16
CA SER A 501 22.00 -43.38 -37.19
C SER A 501 23.39 -44.00 -37.46
N SER A 502 23.39 -45.17 -38.09
CA SER A 502 24.62 -45.85 -38.50
C SER A 502 25.49 -45.00 -39.43
N GLY A 503 26.80 -44.97 -39.20
CA GLY A 503 27.77 -44.25 -40.03
C GLY A 503 27.99 -42.77 -39.67
N PHE A 504 27.30 -42.23 -38.66
CA PHE A 504 27.40 -40.82 -38.27
C PHE A 504 27.85 -40.65 -36.81
N THR A 505 28.58 -39.56 -36.54
CA THR A 505 29.02 -39.19 -35.18
C THR A 505 28.27 -38.00 -34.60
N THR A 506 27.48 -37.33 -35.43
CA THR A 506 26.61 -36.20 -35.08
C THR A 506 25.34 -36.34 -35.90
N GLY A 507 24.19 -36.05 -35.30
CA GLY A 507 22.91 -36.04 -35.97
C GLY A 507 21.90 -35.23 -35.19
N SER A 508 20.76 -34.89 -35.79
CA SER A 508 19.72 -34.09 -35.12
C SER A 508 18.32 -34.45 -35.57
N ALA A 509 17.39 -34.48 -34.61
CA ALA A 509 15.99 -34.27 -34.91
C ALA A 509 15.73 -32.75 -35.00
N ILE A 510 14.99 -32.32 -36.00
CA ILE A 510 14.79 -30.90 -36.35
C ILE A 510 13.30 -30.60 -36.33
N THR A 511 12.90 -29.45 -35.79
CA THR A 511 11.48 -29.04 -35.85
C THR A 511 11.01 -28.94 -37.31
N ALA A 512 9.89 -29.60 -37.62
CA ALA A 512 9.32 -29.64 -38.97
C ALA A 512 8.78 -28.26 -39.39
N ASN A 513 8.22 -27.50 -38.44
CA ASN A 513 7.84 -26.12 -38.64
C ASN A 513 9.05 -25.20 -38.44
N PRO A 514 9.46 -24.42 -39.46
CA PRO A 514 10.64 -23.57 -39.36
C PRO A 514 10.34 -22.26 -38.63
N VAL A 515 11.30 -21.81 -37.81
CA VAL A 515 11.31 -20.53 -37.10
C VAL A 515 11.99 -19.47 -37.96
N SER A 516 11.44 -18.25 -37.97
CA SER A 516 12.03 -17.10 -38.68
C SER A 516 12.78 -16.20 -37.70
N PHE A 517 13.96 -15.74 -38.10
CA PHE A 517 14.82 -14.87 -37.29
C PHE A 517 15.07 -13.55 -38.01
N VAL A 518 15.16 -12.46 -37.25
CA VAL A 518 15.46 -11.12 -37.78
C VAL A 518 16.85 -10.71 -37.29
N ALA A 519 17.77 -10.43 -38.21
CA ALA A 519 19.18 -10.19 -37.90
C ALA A 519 19.43 -9.07 -36.86
N SER A 520 18.56 -8.06 -36.80
CA SER A 520 18.67 -6.93 -35.86
C SER A 520 18.09 -7.20 -34.47
N LYS A 521 17.52 -8.38 -34.21
CA LYS A 521 16.85 -8.73 -32.95
C LYS A 521 17.69 -9.66 -32.08
N TYR A 522 17.20 -9.98 -30.89
CA TYR A 522 17.87 -10.84 -29.91
C TYR A 522 16.96 -12.01 -29.54
N TYR A 523 17.56 -13.17 -29.24
CA TYR A 523 16.82 -14.40 -29.00
C TYR A 523 17.43 -15.23 -27.87
N LEU A 524 16.58 -15.99 -27.19
CA LEU A 524 16.93 -17.08 -26.27
C LEU A 524 16.45 -18.41 -26.87
N LEU A 525 17.38 -19.33 -27.16
CA LEU A 525 17.08 -20.74 -27.41
C LEU A 525 17.31 -21.50 -26.10
N ALA A 526 16.34 -22.30 -25.68
CA ALA A 526 16.45 -23.11 -24.47
C ALA A 526 15.67 -24.42 -24.57
N GLY A 527 15.96 -25.36 -23.67
CA GLY A 527 15.21 -26.59 -23.48
C GLY A 527 15.87 -27.50 -22.45
N TRP A 528 15.16 -28.55 -22.07
CA TRP A 528 15.67 -29.54 -21.13
C TRP A 528 16.22 -30.76 -21.88
N LEU A 529 17.47 -31.10 -21.61
CA LEU A 529 18.17 -32.19 -22.27
C LEU A 529 18.69 -33.21 -21.26
N LYS A 530 18.51 -34.49 -21.54
CA LYS A 530 19.10 -35.60 -20.79
C LYS A 530 19.88 -36.48 -21.76
N ASN A 531 21.17 -36.63 -21.50
CA ASN A 531 21.99 -37.57 -22.28
C ASN A 531 21.52 -39.00 -21.98
N GLY A 532 21.37 -39.85 -22.99
CA GLY A 532 21.08 -41.26 -22.77
C GLY A 532 22.37 -42.01 -22.51
N ASN A 533 23.19 -42.08 -23.54
CA ASN A 533 24.50 -42.73 -23.53
C ASN A 533 25.45 -42.17 -24.61
N ALA A 534 25.15 -40.98 -25.14
CA ALA A 534 25.99 -40.28 -26.10
C ALA A 534 27.15 -39.54 -25.40
N ASN A 535 28.02 -38.87 -26.15
CA ASN A 535 29.03 -38.00 -25.56
C ASN A 535 28.38 -36.76 -24.92
N TYR A 536 27.46 -36.12 -25.65
CA TYR A 536 26.63 -35.02 -25.17
C TYR A 536 25.46 -34.73 -26.12
N MET A 537 24.51 -33.92 -25.63
CA MET A 537 23.47 -33.27 -26.43
C MET A 537 23.57 -31.75 -26.38
N ASN A 538 23.01 -31.07 -27.36
CA ASN A 538 22.79 -29.62 -27.33
C ASN A 538 21.64 -29.23 -28.27
N LEU A 539 21.17 -27.98 -28.15
CA LEU A 539 20.27 -27.37 -29.13
C LEU A 539 21.05 -26.40 -30.02
N SER A 540 20.57 -26.17 -31.25
CA SER A 540 21.08 -25.11 -32.13
C SER A 540 20.05 -24.71 -33.19
N VAL A 541 20.25 -23.54 -33.81
CA VAL A 541 19.48 -23.13 -34.99
C VAL A 541 20.08 -23.82 -36.22
N SER A 542 19.24 -24.47 -37.03
CA SER A 542 19.71 -25.27 -38.16
C SER A 542 20.44 -24.41 -39.21
N GLY A 543 21.62 -24.88 -39.62
CA GLY A 543 22.53 -24.18 -40.54
C GLY A 543 23.39 -23.07 -39.91
N GLN A 544 23.26 -22.76 -38.62
CA GLN A 544 24.00 -21.65 -37.97
C GLN A 544 25.21 -22.09 -37.13
N GLY A 545 25.27 -23.37 -36.75
CA GLY A 545 26.40 -23.93 -36.00
C GLY A 545 26.59 -23.31 -34.61
N ALA A 546 27.86 -23.17 -34.19
CA ALA A 546 28.27 -22.83 -32.83
C ALA A 546 27.77 -21.46 -32.33
N ALA A 547 27.45 -20.52 -33.22
CA ALA A 547 26.96 -19.19 -32.84
C ALA A 547 25.61 -19.24 -32.07
N THR A 548 24.81 -20.28 -32.32
CA THR A 548 23.48 -20.47 -31.72
C THR A 548 23.39 -21.71 -30.83
N ALA A 549 24.50 -22.44 -30.68
CA ALA A 549 24.52 -23.67 -29.90
C ALA A 549 24.41 -23.38 -28.39
N THR A 550 23.56 -24.15 -27.70
CA THR A 550 23.46 -24.13 -26.24
C THR A 550 24.69 -24.75 -25.59
N ASN A 551 24.82 -24.59 -24.27
CA ASN A 551 25.69 -25.43 -23.48
C ASN A 551 25.37 -26.93 -23.69
N THR A 552 26.38 -27.77 -23.53
CA THR A 552 26.27 -29.22 -23.72
C THR A 552 25.65 -29.90 -22.50
N ALA A 553 24.68 -30.78 -22.71
CA ALA A 553 24.10 -31.65 -21.71
C ALA A 553 24.77 -33.02 -21.74
N THR A 554 25.41 -33.41 -20.63
CA THR A 554 26.15 -34.68 -20.49
C THR A 554 25.53 -35.63 -19.47
N SER A 555 24.66 -35.13 -18.59
CA SER A 555 24.02 -35.89 -17.51
C SER A 555 23.16 -37.03 -18.04
N THR A 556 23.43 -38.25 -17.56
CA THR A 556 22.67 -39.45 -17.90
C THR A 556 21.57 -39.80 -16.90
N SER A 557 21.60 -39.20 -15.72
CA SER A 557 20.65 -39.48 -14.64
C SER A 557 19.48 -38.51 -14.60
N ALA A 558 19.69 -37.25 -14.99
CA ALA A 558 18.69 -36.19 -14.91
C ALA A 558 18.72 -35.27 -16.12
N PHE A 559 17.57 -34.66 -16.43
CA PHE A 559 17.49 -33.55 -17.36
C PHE A 559 18.27 -32.35 -16.84
N THR A 560 18.96 -31.67 -17.74
CA THR A 560 19.74 -30.46 -17.48
C THR A 560 19.26 -29.35 -18.41
N PHE A 561 19.12 -28.15 -17.86
CA PHE A 561 18.68 -27.00 -18.62
C PHE A 561 19.80 -26.52 -19.55
N ALA A 562 19.52 -26.50 -20.85
CA ALA A 562 20.44 -26.04 -21.88
C ALA A 562 19.90 -24.76 -22.52
N TYR A 563 20.73 -23.72 -22.63
CA TYR A 563 20.32 -22.45 -23.19
C TYR A 563 21.42 -21.71 -23.96
N LYS A 564 21.00 -20.77 -24.81
CA LYS A 564 21.85 -19.81 -25.52
C LYS A 564 21.07 -18.53 -25.78
N ALA A 565 21.59 -17.40 -25.29
CA ALA A 565 21.22 -16.09 -25.81
C ALA A 565 22.09 -15.75 -27.02
N PHE A 566 21.49 -15.29 -28.12
CA PHE A 566 22.20 -14.94 -29.35
C PHE A 566 21.55 -13.74 -30.09
N THR A 567 22.33 -13.07 -30.93
CA THR A 567 21.83 -12.06 -31.88
C THR A 567 21.20 -12.77 -33.07
N GLY A 568 20.16 -12.17 -33.65
CA GLY A 568 19.46 -12.73 -34.81
C GLY A 568 20.39 -13.04 -35.98
N VAL A 569 19.98 -14.01 -36.78
CA VAL A 569 20.71 -14.47 -37.97
C VAL A 569 19.92 -14.12 -39.23
N SER A 570 20.61 -13.95 -40.36
CA SER A 570 19.99 -13.66 -41.66
C SER A 570 19.45 -14.95 -42.30
N THR A 571 18.42 -15.56 -41.70
CA THR A 571 17.72 -16.72 -42.27
C THR A 571 16.21 -16.46 -42.32
N THR A 572 15.60 -16.74 -43.47
CA THR A 572 14.18 -16.45 -43.71
C THR A 572 13.25 -17.47 -43.03
N SER A 573 13.69 -18.72 -42.84
CA SER A 573 13.02 -19.75 -42.03
C SER A 573 13.94 -20.97 -41.85
N THR A 574 14.17 -21.45 -40.63
CA THR A 574 14.95 -22.68 -40.36
C THR A 574 14.48 -23.38 -39.08
N GLY A 575 14.70 -24.69 -38.97
CA GLY A 575 14.28 -25.47 -37.80
C GLY A 575 15.24 -25.36 -36.61
N ILE A 576 14.78 -25.84 -35.45
CA ILE A 576 15.61 -26.00 -34.25
C ILE A 576 16.10 -27.45 -34.17
N ASN A 577 17.42 -27.61 -34.04
CA ASN A 577 18.06 -28.91 -33.92
C ASN A 577 18.07 -29.36 -32.46
N VAL A 578 17.64 -30.59 -32.22
CA VAL A 578 17.98 -31.40 -31.04
C VAL A 578 19.11 -32.34 -31.45
N SER A 579 20.34 -31.97 -31.10
CA SER A 579 21.53 -32.67 -31.59
C SER A 579 22.05 -33.70 -30.58
N VAL A 580 22.45 -34.86 -31.11
CA VAL A 580 23.15 -35.92 -30.36
C VAL A 580 24.54 -36.11 -30.98
N ASN A 581 25.57 -36.08 -30.15
CA ASN A 581 26.96 -36.25 -30.55
C ASN A 581 27.55 -37.49 -29.87
N GLY A 582 28.11 -38.42 -30.65
CA GLY A 582 28.46 -39.74 -30.15
C GLY A 582 28.86 -40.72 -31.24
N ALA A 583 28.72 -42.01 -30.94
CA ALA A 583 28.80 -43.10 -31.91
C ALA A 583 27.40 -43.53 -32.36
N ALA A 584 27.31 -44.22 -33.49
CA ALA A 584 26.06 -44.80 -33.99
C ALA A 584 25.32 -45.62 -32.91
N GLY A 585 24.01 -45.43 -32.81
CA GLY A 585 23.15 -46.07 -31.82
C GLY A 585 23.12 -45.39 -30.45
N GLN A 586 24.00 -44.42 -30.20
CA GLN A 586 23.89 -43.59 -28.99
C GLN A 586 22.74 -42.60 -29.11
N TYR A 587 22.16 -42.20 -27.98
CA TYR A 587 20.92 -41.44 -27.94
C TYR A 587 20.86 -40.47 -26.76
N GLY A 588 19.85 -39.61 -26.78
CA GLY A 588 19.40 -38.85 -25.61
C GLY A 588 17.99 -38.29 -25.78
N TYR A 589 17.55 -37.51 -24.81
CA TYR A 589 16.17 -37.05 -24.65
C TYR A 589 16.10 -35.52 -24.60
N ALA A 590 15.08 -34.96 -25.23
CA ALA A 590 14.80 -33.52 -25.22
C ALA A 590 13.33 -33.25 -24.94
N ASP A 591 13.07 -32.24 -24.11
CA ASP A 591 11.74 -31.77 -23.77
C ASP A 591 11.76 -30.25 -23.57
N GLU A 592 10.58 -29.62 -23.61
CA GLU A 592 10.36 -28.19 -23.38
C GLU A 592 11.26 -27.26 -24.23
N VAL A 593 11.49 -27.64 -25.49
CA VAL A 593 12.28 -26.85 -26.45
C VAL A 593 11.56 -25.54 -26.76
N ARG A 594 12.28 -24.42 -26.67
CA ARG A 594 11.67 -23.09 -26.81
C ARG A 594 12.61 -22.04 -27.35
N VAL A 595 12.02 -21.09 -28.06
CA VAL A 595 12.70 -19.91 -28.58
C VAL A 595 11.89 -18.67 -28.24
N TYR A 596 12.52 -17.70 -27.58
CA TYR A 596 11.92 -16.40 -27.28
C TYR A 596 12.69 -15.27 -27.95
N GLU A 597 11.96 -14.30 -28.49
CA GLU A 597 12.54 -12.99 -28.81
C GLU A 597 12.79 -12.23 -27.49
N LEU A 598 13.89 -11.47 -27.46
CA LEU A 598 14.30 -10.68 -26.30
C LEU A 598 14.47 -9.22 -26.70
N SER A 599 14.21 -8.32 -25.75
CA SER A 599 14.75 -6.97 -25.80
C SER A 599 16.28 -6.98 -25.63
N LYS A 600 16.95 -5.91 -26.05
CA LYS A 600 18.41 -5.75 -25.82
C LYS A 600 18.79 -5.85 -24.34
N ALA A 601 18.00 -5.22 -23.47
CA ALA A 601 18.26 -5.21 -22.04
C ALA A 601 18.14 -6.62 -21.42
N GLU A 602 17.17 -7.42 -21.87
CA GLU A 602 17.04 -8.81 -21.45
C GLU A 602 18.19 -9.68 -21.94
N TYR A 603 18.59 -9.53 -23.21
CA TYR A 603 19.72 -10.24 -23.78
C TYR A 603 21.01 -9.99 -22.97
N ASP A 604 21.28 -8.73 -22.61
CA ASP A 604 22.47 -8.38 -21.82
C ASP A 604 22.41 -8.97 -20.41
N ALA A 605 21.22 -8.97 -19.79
CA ALA A 605 21.01 -9.46 -18.43
C ALA A 605 21.20 -10.97 -18.28
N ILE A 606 20.95 -11.77 -19.32
CA ILE A 606 21.07 -13.24 -19.27
C ILE A 606 22.47 -13.69 -18.84
N SER A 607 23.52 -12.97 -19.25
CA SER A 607 24.91 -13.33 -18.93
C SER A 607 25.23 -13.34 -17.42
N GLY A 608 24.45 -12.61 -16.60
CA GLY A 608 24.61 -12.54 -15.15
C GLY A 608 23.62 -13.39 -14.35
N MET A 609 22.74 -14.15 -15.02
CA MET A 609 21.71 -14.97 -14.39
C MET A 609 22.16 -16.41 -14.17
N THR A 610 21.60 -17.07 -13.14
CA THR A 610 21.73 -18.51 -12.98
C THR A 610 20.83 -19.25 -13.97
N THR A 611 21.10 -20.54 -14.23
CA THR A 611 20.25 -21.38 -15.09
C THR A 611 18.81 -21.43 -14.59
N GLU A 612 18.64 -21.51 -13.27
CA GLU A 612 17.35 -21.53 -12.59
C GLU A 612 16.61 -20.19 -12.72
N ASP A 613 17.32 -19.06 -12.63
CA ASP A 613 16.71 -17.74 -12.86
C ASP A 613 16.25 -17.58 -14.33
N ILE A 614 17.03 -18.10 -15.29
CA ILE A 614 16.69 -18.04 -16.71
C ILE A 614 15.46 -18.90 -16.99
N ASP A 615 15.42 -20.14 -16.48
CA ASP A 615 14.27 -21.04 -16.63
C ASP A 615 13.01 -20.44 -15.99
N ALA A 616 13.11 -19.89 -14.78
CA ALA A 616 11.98 -19.23 -14.11
C ALA A 616 11.51 -17.96 -14.83
N LYS A 617 12.42 -17.20 -15.44
CA LYS A 617 12.09 -15.98 -16.20
C LYS A 617 11.61 -16.28 -17.61
N TYR A 618 12.05 -17.36 -18.23
CA TYR A 618 11.68 -17.77 -19.59
C TYR A 618 11.29 -19.26 -19.59
N PRO A 619 10.22 -19.64 -18.84
CA PRO A 619 9.77 -21.03 -18.77
C PRO A 619 9.23 -21.47 -20.13
N TYR A 620 9.07 -22.77 -20.35
CA TYR A 620 8.34 -23.25 -21.52
C TYR A 620 6.89 -22.79 -21.45
N VAL A 621 6.37 -22.30 -22.57
CA VAL A 621 4.95 -22.02 -22.73
C VAL A 621 4.45 -22.59 -24.05
N ASP A 622 3.20 -23.06 -24.03
CA ASP A 622 2.50 -23.46 -25.24
C ASP A 622 2.20 -22.22 -26.09
N ALA A 623 2.96 -22.05 -27.17
CA ALA A 623 2.80 -20.98 -28.16
C ALA A 623 2.78 -19.57 -27.55
N VAL A 624 1.62 -19.03 -27.18
CA VAL A 624 1.49 -17.70 -26.57
C VAL A 624 0.79 -17.80 -25.23
N GLN A 625 1.46 -17.28 -24.20
CA GLN A 625 0.90 -17.11 -22.87
C GLN A 625 1.08 -15.69 -22.35
N HIS A 626 0.03 -15.20 -21.70
CA HIS A 626 0.00 -13.90 -21.01
C HIS A 626 0.14 -14.11 -19.51
N THR A 627 0.57 -13.07 -18.79
CA THR A 627 0.48 -13.07 -17.33
C THR A 627 -0.98 -13.20 -16.91
N THR A 628 -1.33 -14.35 -16.37
CA THR A 628 -2.69 -14.75 -16.03
C THR A 628 -2.81 -15.02 -14.54
N ASN A 629 -3.87 -14.49 -13.93
CA ASN A 629 -4.24 -14.64 -12.52
C ASN A 629 -3.07 -14.48 -11.53
N PRO A 630 -2.46 -13.28 -11.46
CA PRO A 630 -1.38 -13.02 -10.53
C PRO A 630 -1.85 -12.99 -9.08
N TYR A 631 -0.96 -13.34 -8.17
CA TYR A 631 -1.21 -13.32 -6.74
C TYR A 631 0.01 -12.86 -5.96
N VAL A 632 -0.26 -12.32 -4.77
CA VAL A 632 0.72 -12.04 -3.73
C VAL A 632 0.25 -12.67 -2.43
N ILE A 633 1.14 -13.33 -1.72
CA ILE A 633 0.89 -13.91 -0.40
C ILE A 633 2.00 -13.42 0.54
N ARG A 634 1.62 -13.02 1.75
CA ARG A 634 2.57 -12.82 2.86
C ARG A 634 2.35 -13.94 3.86
N LEU A 635 3.43 -14.67 4.16
CA LEU A 635 3.37 -15.70 5.22
C LEU A 635 3.47 -15.08 6.61
N GLY A 636 2.82 -15.74 7.59
CA GLY A 636 2.80 -15.38 9.01
C GLY A 636 4.13 -14.91 9.59
N GLU A 637 4.08 -14.04 10.60
CA GLU A 637 5.26 -13.73 11.43
C GLU A 637 5.89 -15.02 12.00
N ASN A 638 5.06 -16.01 12.34
CA ASN A 638 5.45 -17.40 12.50
C ASN A 638 5.17 -18.17 11.20
N LEU A 639 6.20 -18.82 10.65
CA LEU A 639 6.11 -19.57 9.39
C LEU A 639 5.62 -21.01 9.57
N VAL A 640 5.48 -21.50 10.81
CA VAL A 640 5.06 -22.88 11.09
C VAL A 640 3.59 -23.09 10.71
N PRO A 641 3.25 -24.07 9.85
CA PRO A 641 1.86 -24.37 9.54
C PRO A 641 1.15 -25.02 10.73
N ALA A 642 -0.19 -24.98 10.71
CA ALA A 642 -0.99 -25.73 11.67
C ALA A 642 -0.82 -27.25 11.47
N SER A 643 -1.29 -28.01 12.45
CA SER A 643 -1.12 -29.46 12.52
C SER A 643 -1.83 -30.26 11.42
N ASP A 644 -2.70 -29.62 10.63
CA ASP A 644 -3.32 -30.19 9.43
C ASP A 644 -2.30 -30.49 8.32
N SER A 645 -1.16 -29.81 8.35
CA SER A 645 -0.05 -29.96 7.40
C SER A 645 1.13 -30.76 7.97
N TRP A 646 0.98 -31.31 9.19
CA TRP A 646 2.03 -32.08 9.85
C TRP A 646 1.97 -33.54 9.42
N ILE A 647 3.14 -34.13 9.24
CA ILE A 647 3.31 -35.52 8.81
C ILE A 647 3.60 -36.37 10.04
N VAL A 648 2.83 -37.45 10.19
CA VAL A 648 2.94 -38.41 11.27
C VAL A 648 3.20 -39.82 10.69
N PRO A 649 4.27 -40.53 11.09
CA PRO A 649 4.63 -41.85 10.56
C PRO A 649 3.72 -42.96 11.09
N VAL A 650 3.36 -43.93 10.25
CA VAL A 650 2.56 -45.12 10.61
C VAL A 650 3.50 -46.33 10.84
N PRO A 651 3.33 -47.14 11.92
CA PRO A 651 2.36 -47.01 13.02
C PRO A 651 2.75 -45.92 14.04
N THR A 652 1.75 -45.21 14.55
CA THR A 652 1.92 -43.92 15.25
C THR A 652 1.99 -44.08 16.77
N ARG A 653 3.17 -43.91 17.38
CA ARG A 653 3.32 -43.50 18.81
C ARG A 653 3.40 -41.97 18.98
N SER A 654 3.10 -41.24 17.92
CA SER A 654 2.97 -39.79 17.85
C SER A 654 1.50 -39.44 17.66
N SER A 655 0.97 -38.48 18.41
CA SER A 655 -0.38 -37.97 18.21
C SER A 655 -0.41 -36.45 18.22
N ILE A 656 -1.23 -35.90 17.32
CA ILE A 656 -1.54 -34.47 17.29
C ILE A 656 -2.54 -34.20 18.40
N THR A 657 -2.20 -33.31 19.33
CA THR A 657 -3.03 -32.99 20.50
C THR A 657 -3.73 -31.64 20.39
N GLY A 658 -3.35 -30.83 19.39
CA GLY A 658 -3.93 -29.53 19.10
C GLY A 658 -3.32 -28.92 17.83
N PRO A 659 -3.78 -27.74 17.41
CA PRO A 659 -3.36 -27.11 16.14
C PRO A 659 -1.85 -26.84 16.01
N TYR A 660 -1.15 -26.76 17.15
CA TYR A 660 0.29 -26.48 17.24
C TYR A 660 0.93 -27.31 18.36
N SER A 661 0.42 -28.52 18.61
CA SER A 661 0.96 -29.40 19.67
C SER A 661 0.87 -30.88 19.32
N THR A 662 1.85 -31.64 19.80
CA THR A 662 1.91 -33.10 19.64
C THR A 662 2.46 -33.75 20.91
N THR A 663 2.05 -35.00 21.16
CA THR A 663 2.67 -35.87 22.15
C THR A 663 3.25 -37.11 21.47
N MET A 664 4.40 -37.58 21.93
CA MET A 664 5.09 -38.72 21.35
C MET A 664 5.85 -39.50 22.42
N GLN A 665 5.96 -40.81 22.25
CA GLN A 665 6.70 -41.69 23.17
C GLN A 665 7.76 -42.48 22.40
N TYR A 666 9.01 -42.41 22.88
CA TYR A 666 10.10 -43.13 22.25
C TYR A 666 9.85 -44.65 22.17
N ASN A 667 10.26 -45.26 21.06
CA ASN A 667 10.31 -46.70 20.85
C ASN A 667 11.47 -47.03 19.91
N ALA A 668 12.37 -47.92 20.31
CA ALA A 668 13.54 -48.28 19.49
C ALA A 668 13.17 -49.09 18.23
N SER A 669 12.01 -49.72 18.20
CA SER A 669 11.55 -50.57 17.09
C SER A 669 10.69 -49.81 16.07
N GLU A 670 10.37 -48.54 16.32
CA GLU A 670 9.47 -47.71 15.51
C GLU A 670 10.11 -46.35 15.26
N ASN A 671 9.89 -45.76 14.08
CA ASN A 671 10.37 -44.41 13.82
C ASN A 671 9.34 -43.39 14.35
N VAL A 672 9.55 -42.92 15.58
CA VAL A 672 8.63 -41.97 16.25
C VAL A 672 9.07 -40.54 15.99
N TYR A 673 8.26 -39.81 15.22
CA TYR A 673 8.47 -38.38 14.97
C TYR A 673 7.17 -37.68 14.56
N VAL A 674 7.23 -36.36 14.47
CA VAL A 674 6.30 -35.51 13.72
C VAL A 674 7.14 -34.49 12.98
N GLU A 675 6.81 -34.23 11.72
CA GLU A 675 7.53 -33.25 10.92
C GLU A 675 6.59 -32.35 10.14
N PHE A 676 7.12 -31.21 9.70
CA PHE A 676 6.44 -30.31 8.77
C PHE A 676 7.46 -29.55 7.92
N PHE A 677 6.99 -29.00 6.80
CA PHE A 677 7.83 -28.26 5.85
C PHE A 677 7.42 -26.79 5.79
N VAL A 678 8.41 -25.90 5.74
CA VAL A 678 8.23 -24.44 5.69
C VAL A 678 9.03 -23.84 4.54
N PRO A 679 8.46 -23.00 3.66
CA PRO A 679 9.21 -22.37 2.58
C PRO A 679 10.25 -21.37 3.10
N VAL A 680 11.41 -21.33 2.42
CA VAL A 680 12.53 -20.44 2.75
C VAL A 680 13.10 -19.75 1.52
N VAL A 681 13.85 -18.67 1.78
CA VAL A 681 14.56 -17.89 0.77
C VAL A 681 16.05 -18.21 0.91
N PRO A 682 16.75 -18.69 -0.14
CA PRO A 682 18.20 -18.89 -0.11
C PRO A 682 18.94 -17.63 0.35
N GLY A 683 19.94 -17.80 1.22
CA GLY A 683 20.73 -16.72 1.82
C GLY A 683 20.05 -15.98 2.98
N GLN A 684 18.78 -16.27 3.27
CA GLN A 684 18.07 -15.68 4.41
C GLN A 684 18.35 -16.46 5.70
N GLN A 685 18.46 -15.73 6.80
CA GLN A 685 18.58 -16.30 8.14
C GLN A 685 17.22 -16.57 8.77
N TYR A 686 17.11 -17.72 9.45
CA TYR A 686 15.92 -18.17 10.17
C TYR A 686 16.26 -18.63 11.58
N THR A 687 15.37 -18.37 12.53
CA THR A 687 15.44 -18.84 13.92
C THR A 687 14.27 -19.77 14.20
N ALA A 688 14.56 -20.99 14.67
CA ALA A 688 13.55 -21.98 15.03
C ALA A 688 13.55 -22.29 16.54
N THR A 689 12.37 -22.31 17.17
CA THR A 689 12.17 -22.64 18.59
C THR A 689 10.88 -23.44 18.80
N VAL A 690 10.80 -24.22 19.88
CA VAL A 690 9.58 -24.91 20.32
C VAL A 690 9.58 -24.99 21.85
N THR A 691 8.41 -25.07 22.48
CA THR A 691 8.28 -25.48 23.87
C THR A 691 8.28 -27.01 23.94
N ALA A 692 9.16 -27.60 24.76
CA ALA A 692 9.30 -29.04 24.91
C ALA A 692 9.16 -29.46 26.38
N GLU A 693 8.40 -30.52 26.63
CA GLU A 693 8.23 -31.14 27.95
C GLU A 693 8.48 -32.65 27.85
N PRO A 694 9.43 -33.23 28.60
CA PRO A 694 10.37 -32.56 29.50
C PRO A 694 11.38 -31.68 28.76
N ALA A 695 11.91 -30.66 29.43
CA ALA A 695 12.76 -29.62 28.85
C ALA A 695 14.06 -30.10 28.17
N ASN A 696 14.50 -31.33 28.43
CA ASN A 696 15.67 -31.93 27.77
C ASN A 696 15.36 -32.48 26.37
N ALA A 697 14.08 -32.62 25.99
CA ALA A 697 13.70 -32.98 24.63
C ALA A 697 14.03 -31.85 23.65
N SER A 698 14.64 -32.18 22.52
CA SER A 698 15.19 -31.18 21.61
C SER A 698 14.85 -31.50 20.15
N PRO A 699 14.07 -30.65 19.45
CA PRO A 699 13.80 -30.83 18.03
C PRO A 699 14.96 -30.29 17.18
N TYR A 700 14.99 -30.66 15.91
CA TYR A 700 16.00 -30.21 14.96
C TYR A 700 15.39 -29.99 13.57
N TYR A 701 16.15 -29.37 12.67
CA TYR A 701 15.71 -29.16 11.30
C TYR A 701 16.82 -29.33 10.26
N TYR A 702 16.41 -29.44 9.01
CA TYR A 702 17.29 -29.43 7.84
C TYR A 702 16.80 -28.38 6.85
N TYR A 703 17.72 -27.80 6.09
CA TYR A 703 17.34 -27.17 4.83
C TYR A 703 17.24 -28.23 3.75
N THR A 704 16.21 -28.16 2.92
CA THR A 704 15.98 -29.07 1.80
C THR A 704 15.76 -28.29 0.51
N ASP A 705 16.00 -28.94 -0.63
CA ASP A 705 15.61 -28.42 -1.93
C ASP A 705 14.08 -28.55 -2.15
N ALA A 706 13.59 -28.12 -3.31
CA ALA A 706 12.17 -28.19 -3.64
C ALA A 706 11.63 -29.64 -3.71
N ASN A 707 12.51 -30.62 -3.90
CA ASN A 707 12.19 -32.05 -3.93
C ASN A 707 12.31 -32.70 -2.54
N LYS A 708 12.47 -31.90 -1.49
CA LYS A 708 12.63 -32.33 -0.09
C LYS A 708 13.91 -33.14 0.14
N ILE A 709 14.93 -32.97 -0.70
CA ILE A 709 16.25 -33.55 -0.48
C ILE A 709 17.04 -32.67 0.48
N ARG A 710 17.54 -33.23 1.58
CA ARG A 710 18.33 -32.51 2.59
C ARG A 710 19.64 -32.00 2.02
N LEU A 711 19.88 -30.70 2.21
CA LEU A 711 21.08 -29.98 1.77
C LEU A 711 22.08 -29.75 2.90
N THR A 712 21.65 -29.90 4.16
CA THR A 712 22.48 -29.66 5.34
C THR A 712 22.52 -30.88 6.26
N ALA A 713 23.52 -30.89 7.14
CA ALA A 713 23.45 -31.68 8.36
C ALA A 713 22.34 -31.16 9.29
N MET A 714 22.13 -31.83 10.42
CA MET A 714 21.14 -31.47 11.44
C MET A 714 21.46 -30.09 12.04
N LEU A 715 20.45 -29.21 12.08
CA LEU A 715 20.55 -27.86 12.63
C LEU A 715 19.58 -27.66 13.79
N ARG A 716 19.92 -26.70 14.68
CA ARG A 716 19.08 -26.24 15.79
C ARG A 716 19.24 -24.72 15.94
N GLY A 717 18.22 -24.02 16.43
CA GLY A 717 18.27 -22.57 16.62
C GLY A 717 18.39 -21.79 15.30
N THR A 718 19.31 -20.83 15.24
CA THR A 718 19.46 -19.89 14.12
C THR A 718 20.44 -20.39 13.07
N SER A 719 20.07 -20.38 11.79
CA SER A 719 20.97 -20.70 10.67
C SER A 719 20.58 -19.98 9.38
N VAL A 720 21.52 -19.84 8.44
CA VAL A 720 21.30 -19.25 7.11
C VAL A 720 20.93 -20.34 6.11
N ALA A 721 19.88 -20.11 5.33
CA ALA A 721 19.47 -21.01 4.26
C ALA A 721 20.57 -21.06 3.17
N PRO A 722 21.13 -22.25 2.83
CA PRO A 722 22.14 -22.35 1.80
C PRO A 722 21.56 -22.08 0.40
N ALA A 723 22.43 -21.97 -0.61
CA ALA A 723 22.00 -21.93 -1.99
C ALA A 723 21.11 -23.15 -2.31
N LYS A 724 20.08 -22.95 -3.14
CA LYS A 724 19.08 -23.96 -3.53
C LYS A 724 18.12 -24.43 -2.42
N ALA A 725 18.25 -23.94 -1.19
CA ALA A 725 17.28 -24.24 -0.15
C ALA A 725 15.91 -23.67 -0.51
N ALA A 726 14.90 -24.54 -0.57
CA ALA A 726 13.52 -24.16 -0.84
C ALA A 726 12.63 -24.34 0.40
N LEU A 727 12.98 -25.28 1.29
CA LEU A 727 12.20 -25.58 2.48
C LEU A 727 13.11 -25.78 3.72
N ILE A 728 12.53 -25.56 4.90
CA ILE A 728 12.96 -26.16 6.16
C ILE A 728 12.11 -27.40 6.39
N GLU A 729 12.75 -28.54 6.64
CA GLU A 729 12.15 -29.74 7.23
C GLU A 729 12.36 -29.67 8.74
N PHE A 730 11.31 -29.37 9.50
CA PHE A 730 11.39 -29.31 10.97
C PHE A 730 10.92 -30.63 11.56
N VAL A 731 11.75 -31.26 12.39
CA VAL A 731 11.53 -32.61 12.90
C VAL A 731 11.49 -32.59 14.44
N MET A 732 10.34 -33.01 14.96
CA MET A 732 10.10 -33.24 16.39
C MET A 732 10.22 -34.74 16.68
N LYS A 733 11.17 -35.11 17.54
CA LYS A 733 11.40 -36.50 17.99
C LYS A 733 11.49 -36.58 19.51
N PRO A 734 11.13 -37.71 20.15
CA PRO A 734 11.28 -37.90 21.59
C PRO A 734 12.74 -38.22 21.97
N VAL A 735 13.67 -37.34 21.59
CA VAL A 735 15.12 -37.46 21.84
C VAL A 735 15.68 -36.14 22.38
N ASP A 736 16.84 -36.21 23.02
CA ASP A 736 17.54 -35.05 23.54
C ASP A 736 18.49 -34.41 22.50
N VAL A 737 19.35 -33.49 22.95
CA VAL A 737 20.32 -32.80 22.09
C VAL A 737 21.32 -33.76 21.42
N ASN A 738 21.68 -34.85 22.12
CA ASN A 738 22.64 -35.87 21.67
C ASN A 738 21.98 -36.99 20.86
N LEU A 739 20.68 -36.88 20.60
CA LEU A 739 19.84 -37.92 19.98
C LEU A 739 19.60 -39.13 20.89
N ASP A 740 19.82 -38.99 22.20
CA ASP A 740 19.52 -40.04 23.16
C ASP A 740 18.01 -40.07 23.45
N PRO A 741 17.41 -41.25 23.68
CA PRO A 741 15.98 -41.38 23.97
C PRO A 741 15.58 -40.60 25.23
N VAL A 742 14.49 -39.82 25.15
CA VAL A 742 13.90 -39.17 26.32
C VAL A 742 12.87 -40.10 26.94
N SER A 743 12.96 -40.31 28.26
CA SER A 743 12.05 -41.18 29.00
C SER A 743 10.67 -40.53 29.18
N GLY A 744 9.62 -41.33 29.03
CA GLY A 744 8.23 -40.89 29.19
C GLY A 744 7.62 -40.29 27.91
N ASN A 745 6.51 -39.57 28.08
CA ASN A 745 5.88 -38.84 26.97
C ASN A 745 6.60 -37.51 26.77
N VAL A 746 6.96 -37.21 25.52
CA VAL A 746 7.48 -35.92 25.09
C VAL A 746 6.37 -35.13 24.43
N ILE A 747 6.13 -33.92 24.91
CA ILE A 747 5.16 -32.98 24.36
C ILE A 747 5.93 -31.84 23.72
N TYR A 748 5.62 -31.57 22.45
CA TYR A 748 6.06 -30.35 21.77
C TYR A 748 4.86 -29.45 21.55
N SER A 749 5.01 -28.17 21.87
CA SER A 749 3.98 -27.15 21.68
C SER A 749 4.57 -25.81 21.28
N ASN A 750 3.74 -24.95 20.69
CA ASN A 750 4.10 -23.58 20.31
C ASN A 750 5.38 -23.47 19.43
N PRO A 751 5.54 -24.29 18.36
CA PRO A 751 6.66 -24.16 17.46
C PRO A 751 6.65 -22.80 16.74
N VAL A 752 7.83 -22.19 16.62
CA VAL A 752 8.07 -20.93 15.95
C VAL A 752 9.23 -21.09 14.97
N ILE A 753 9.02 -20.63 13.74
CA ILE A 753 10.09 -20.37 12.77
C ILE A 753 9.91 -18.93 12.32
N ALA A 754 10.89 -18.08 12.63
CA ALA A 754 10.86 -16.66 12.34
C ALA A 754 12.04 -16.24 11.44
N LEU A 755 11.84 -15.17 10.67
CA LEU A 755 12.90 -14.53 9.89
C LEU A 755 13.87 -13.75 10.80
N GLY A 756 15.17 -13.85 10.52
CA GLY A 756 16.23 -13.14 11.24
C GLY A 756 16.99 -14.02 12.22
N ASP A 757 17.70 -13.38 13.14
CA ASP A 757 18.52 -14.00 14.19
C ASP A 757 17.87 -13.98 15.59
N VAL A 758 16.74 -13.27 15.73
CA VAL A 758 16.01 -13.11 16.99
C VAL A 758 14.80 -14.03 17.04
N SER A 759 14.68 -14.81 18.12
CA SER A 759 13.48 -15.59 18.39
C SER A 759 12.28 -14.68 18.69
N LYS A 760 11.09 -15.09 18.25
CA LYS A 760 9.84 -14.35 18.45
C LYS A 760 8.88 -15.13 19.36
N PRO A 761 8.02 -14.44 20.14
CA PRO A 761 6.95 -15.10 20.87
C PRO A 761 6.04 -15.90 19.92
N PHE A 762 5.49 -17.00 20.41
CA PHE A 762 4.58 -17.82 19.61
C PHE A 762 3.31 -17.04 19.23
N LYS A 763 2.99 -17.09 17.94
CA LYS A 763 1.69 -16.73 17.36
C LYS A 763 1.31 -17.82 16.37
N PRO A 764 0.02 -18.13 16.20
CA PRO A 764 -0.45 -18.91 15.07
C PRO A 764 0.02 -18.30 13.75
N ARG A 765 0.28 -19.12 12.74
CA ARG A 765 0.56 -18.63 11.40
C ARG A 765 -0.70 -18.00 10.81
N GLU A 766 -0.59 -16.71 10.49
CA GLU A 766 -1.62 -15.93 9.83
C GLU A 766 -1.07 -15.47 8.49
N ASP A 767 -1.54 -16.07 7.40
CA ASP A 767 -1.12 -15.69 6.04
C ASP A 767 -2.11 -14.67 5.47
N ASP A 768 -1.60 -13.60 4.87
CA ASP A 768 -2.39 -12.65 4.11
C ASP A 768 -2.24 -12.97 2.62
N TYR A 769 -3.25 -12.65 1.84
CA TYR A 769 -3.21 -12.80 0.40
C TYR A 769 -3.87 -11.64 -0.33
N LEU A 770 -3.46 -11.43 -1.57
CA LEU A 770 -4.11 -10.55 -2.52
C LEU A 770 -4.10 -11.25 -3.89
N PHE A 771 -5.27 -11.68 -4.33
CA PHE A 771 -5.49 -12.44 -5.56
C PHE A 771 -6.19 -11.59 -6.61
N PHE A 772 -5.74 -11.69 -7.85
CA PHE A 772 -6.36 -11.02 -8.99
C PHE A 772 -6.98 -12.06 -9.93
N PRO A 773 -8.19 -12.57 -9.61
CA PRO A 773 -8.84 -13.60 -10.41
C PRO A 773 -9.30 -13.08 -11.78
N ASP A 774 -9.47 -14.01 -12.72
CA ASP A 774 -10.00 -13.79 -14.08
C ASP A 774 -9.27 -12.69 -14.87
N LEU A 775 -7.98 -12.54 -14.60
CA LEU A 775 -7.17 -11.49 -15.16
C LEU A 775 -6.16 -12.06 -16.15
N LYS A 776 -6.10 -11.49 -17.34
CA LYS A 776 -5.01 -11.67 -18.31
C LYS A 776 -4.38 -10.32 -18.62
N LEU A 777 -3.06 -10.23 -18.53
CA LEU A 777 -2.29 -9.05 -18.87
C LEU A 777 -1.32 -9.35 -20.00
N ALA A 778 -1.65 -8.83 -21.18
CA ALA A 778 -0.85 -9.01 -22.38
C ALA A 778 0.22 -7.90 -22.51
N ALA A 779 1.13 -8.09 -23.45
CA ALA A 779 2.24 -7.21 -23.79
C ALA A 779 2.73 -7.54 -25.20
N ASN A 780 3.37 -6.60 -25.88
CA ASN A 780 4.13 -6.92 -27.08
C ASN A 780 5.42 -7.69 -26.74
N MET A 781 6.03 -8.28 -27.76
CA MET A 781 7.17 -9.18 -27.60
C MET A 781 8.40 -8.53 -26.98
N ASP A 782 8.61 -7.23 -27.18
CA ASP A 782 9.73 -6.48 -26.59
C ASP A 782 9.39 -5.83 -25.23
N GLY A 783 8.13 -5.95 -24.78
CA GLY A 783 7.63 -5.42 -23.51
C GLY A 783 7.50 -3.89 -23.44
N SER A 784 7.68 -3.16 -24.55
CA SER A 784 7.55 -1.70 -24.58
C SER A 784 6.11 -1.23 -24.38
N VAL A 785 5.12 -2.03 -24.76
CA VAL A 785 3.69 -1.81 -24.52
C VAL A 785 3.13 -3.02 -23.79
N SER A 786 2.44 -2.77 -22.68
CA SER A 786 1.83 -3.83 -21.87
C SER A 786 0.50 -3.37 -21.28
N ASP A 787 -0.38 -4.32 -21.02
CA ASP A 787 -1.44 -4.14 -20.03
C ASP A 787 -0.78 -3.87 -18.68
N GLU A 788 -1.42 -3.05 -17.85
CA GLU A 788 -0.94 -2.74 -16.51
C GLU A 788 -2.10 -2.66 -15.53
N ILE A 789 -1.79 -2.94 -14.27
CA ILE A 789 -2.68 -2.64 -13.17
C ILE A 789 -2.07 -1.56 -12.31
N THR A 790 -2.91 -0.62 -11.91
CA THR A 790 -2.55 0.46 -11.00
C THR A 790 -3.55 0.56 -9.86
N GLN A 791 -3.09 1.04 -8.71
CA GLN A 791 -3.96 1.36 -7.58
C GLN A 791 -4.24 2.87 -7.55
N ARG A 792 -5.53 3.24 -7.45
CA ARG A 792 -6.00 4.63 -7.33
C ARG A 792 -7.18 4.65 -6.35
N ASP A 793 -7.12 5.53 -5.34
CA ASP A 793 -8.19 5.69 -4.34
C ASP A 793 -8.66 4.37 -3.70
N GLY A 794 -7.71 3.55 -3.25
CA GLY A 794 -8.00 2.25 -2.61
C GLY A 794 -8.47 1.15 -3.55
N LYS A 795 -8.79 1.47 -4.81
CA LYS A 795 -9.27 0.57 -5.87
C LYS A 795 -8.18 0.20 -6.84
N TYR A 796 -8.37 -0.92 -7.53
CA TYR A 796 -7.46 -1.38 -8.57
C TYR A 796 -8.10 -1.21 -9.94
N TRP A 797 -7.28 -0.86 -10.92
CA TRP A 797 -7.70 -0.63 -12.29
C TRP A 797 -6.78 -1.37 -13.24
N LYS A 798 -7.35 -2.11 -14.18
CA LYS A 798 -6.62 -2.64 -15.32
C LYS A 798 -6.69 -1.62 -16.46
N ARG A 799 -5.53 -1.23 -16.98
CA ARG A 799 -5.39 -0.55 -18.27
C ARG A 799 -5.01 -1.60 -19.31
N SER A 800 -5.93 -1.87 -20.23
CA SER A 800 -5.77 -2.83 -21.33
C SER A 800 -5.23 -2.10 -22.55
N CYS A 801 -4.05 -2.49 -22.99
CA CYS A 801 -3.42 -2.03 -24.24
C CYS A 801 -3.59 -3.07 -25.35
N PHE A 802 -3.93 -4.31 -25.02
CA PHE A 802 -4.17 -5.39 -25.98
C PHE A 802 -5.54 -6.00 -25.78
N THR A 803 -6.07 -6.57 -26.86
CA THR A 803 -7.23 -7.46 -26.80
C THR A 803 -6.94 -8.73 -27.60
N GLU A 804 -7.54 -9.84 -27.18
CA GLU A 804 -7.52 -11.10 -27.90
C GLU A 804 -8.96 -11.40 -28.35
N LYS A 805 -9.13 -11.76 -29.63
CA LYS A 805 -10.42 -12.14 -30.20
C LYS A 805 -10.31 -13.54 -30.79
N ALA A 806 -11.20 -14.44 -30.36
CA ALA A 806 -11.40 -15.71 -31.04
C ALA A 806 -12.04 -15.47 -32.41
N ILE A 807 -11.59 -16.19 -33.43
CA ILE A 807 -12.22 -16.17 -34.75
C ILE A 807 -13.44 -17.08 -34.66
N ASP A 808 -14.60 -16.47 -34.45
CA ASP A 808 -15.89 -17.17 -34.35
C ASP A 808 -16.65 -17.06 -35.70
N PRO A 809 -16.99 -18.19 -36.33
CA PRO A 809 -17.78 -18.22 -37.57
C PRO A 809 -19.09 -17.43 -37.55
N LYS A 810 -19.67 -17.20 -36.36
CA LYS A 810 -20.89 -16.39 -36.22
C LYS A 810 -20.67 -14.90 -36.55
N ASP A 811 -19.42 -14.43 -36.45
CA ASP A 811 -19.04 -13.03 -36.71
C ASP A 811 -18.66 -12.80 -38.18
N PHE A 812 -18.68 -13.85 -39.02
CA PHE A 812 -18.22 -13.76 -40.40
C PHE A 812 -19.23 -13.01 -41.25
N GLY A 813 -18.78 -11.92 -41.87
CA GLY A 813 -19.49 -11.23 -42.94
C GLY A 813 -19.27 -11.91 -44.29
N THR A 814 -18.80 -11.14 -45.27
CA THR A 814 -18.41 -11.68 -46.58
C THR A 814 -17.19 -12.58 -46.45
N VAL A 815 -17.25 -13.77 -47.04
CA VAL A 815 -16.12 -14.70 -47.13
C VAL A 815 -15.72 -14.87 -48.59
N ASN A 816 -14.48 -14.54 -48.94
CA ASN A 816 -13.89 -14.84 -50.25
C ASN A 816 -12.77 -15.87 -50.09
N VAL A 817 -12.55 -16.69 -51.11
CA VAL A 817 -11.52 -17.73 -51.09
C VAL A 817 -10.73 -17.70 -52.38
N PHE A 818 -9.40 -17.69 -52.26
CA PHE A 818 -8.47 -17.77 -53.38
C PHE A 818 -7.69 -19.09 -53.32
N ASN A 819 -7.63 -19.79 -54.46
CA ASN A 819 -6.90 -21.05 -54.58
C ASN A 819 -5.44 -20.80 -54.90
N LEU A 820 -4.56 -21.31 -54.05
CA LEU A 820 -3.12 -21.28 -54.23
C LEU A 820 -2.60 -22.73 -54.17
N SER A 821 -1.40 -22.98 -54.69
CA SER A 821 -0.84 -24.35 -54.69
C SER A 821 -0.47 -24.75 -53.26
N GLY A 822 -1.07 -25.83 -52.76
CA GLY A 822 -0.87 -26.39 -51.42
C GLY A 822 -1.68 -25.73 -50.30
N PHE A 823 -2.37 -24.61 -50.54
CA PHE A 823 -3.13 -23.87 -49.51
C PHE A 823 -4.23 -22.98 -50.10
N LYS A 824 -5.12 -22.48 -49.24
CA LYS A 824 -6.16 -21.49 -49.58
C LYS A 824 -5.90 -20.20 -48.84
N GLU A 825 -6.16 -19.05 -49.47
CA GLU A 825 -6.32 -17.77 -48.78
C GLU A 825 -7.80 -17.52 -48.57
N VAL A 826 -8.17 -17.21 -47.33
CA VAL A 826 -9.54 -16.93 -46.93
C VAL A 826 -9.62 -15.50 -46.42
N ASP A 827 -10.48 -14.72 -47.05
CA ASP A 827 -10.77 -13.33 -46.69
C ASP A 827 -12.07 -13.31 -45.89
N ILE A 828 -12.02 -12.84 -44.66
CA ILE A 828 -13.16 -12.82 -43.76
C ILE A 828 -13.47 -11.37 -43.39
N GLY A 829 -14.57 -10.85 -43.94
CA GLY A 829 -15.12 -9.55 -43.56
C GLY A 829 -15.88 -9.62 -42.23
N GLY A 830 -16.18 -8.46 -41.64
CA GLY A 830 -16.98 -8.36 -40.41
C GLY A 830 -16.18 -7.95 -39.17
N PHE A 831 -14.85 -7.87 -39.25
CA PHE A 831 -13.98 -7.44 -38.14
C PHE A 831 -13.89 -5.91 -37.98
N LYS A 832 -15.02 -5.20 -38.11
CA LYS A 832 -15.05 -3.72 -38.11
C LYS A 832 -14.51 -3.06 -36.82
N ASP A 833 -14.46 -3.80 -35.71
CA ASP A 833 -13.93 -3.33 -34.43
C ASP A 833 -12.39 -3.37 -34.36
N THR A 834 -11.73 -4.00 -35.34
CA THR A 834 -10.27 -3.97 -35.46
C THR A 834 -9.87 -2.81 -36.36
N GLY A 835 -9.02 -1.90 -35.89
CA GLY A 835 -8.53 -0.79 -36.71
C GLY A 835 -7.85 -1.27 -38.00
N ILE A 836 -7.70 -0.35 -38.96
CA ILE A 836 -6.97 -0.59 -40.22
C ILE A 836 -5.55 -1.07 -39.89
N ARG A 837 -5.20 -2.31 -40.26
CA ARG A 837 -3.89 -2.96 -40.05
C ARG A 837 -3.34 -2.83 -38.61
N PRO A 838 -3.67 -3.78 -37.71
CA PRO A 838 -3.28 -3.68 -36.31
C PRO A 838 -1.75 -3.66 -36.15
N LEU A 839 -1.26 -2.69 -35.39
CA LEU A 839 0.11 -2.69 -34.88
C LEU A 839 0.27 -3.83 -33.87
N ASN A 840 1.43 -4.49 -33.89
CA ASN A 840 1.78 -5.53 -32.91
C ASN A 840 0.71 -6.62 -32.76
N ALA A 841 0.37 -7.28 -33.87
CA ALA A 841 -0.58 -8.39 -33.89
C ALA A 841 0.14 -9.75 -33.97
N PHE A 842 -0.45 -10.76 -33.35
CA PHE A 842 -0.09 -12.15 -33.57
C PHE A 842 -1.35 -13.01 -33.64
N GLY A 843 -1.33 -13.99 -34.53
CA GLY A 843 -2.37 -14.99 -34.68
C GLY A 843 -1.89 -16.33 -34.14
N VAL A 844 -2.80 -17.08 -33.53
CA VAL A 844 -2.53 -18.46 -33.10
C VAL A 844 -3.61 -19.35 -33.69
N ARG A 845 -3.16 -20.41 -34.34
CA ARG A 845 -3.99 -21.48 -34.88
C ARG A 845 -4.57 -22.34 -33.77
N TYR A 846 -5.64 -23.07 -34.07
CA TYR A 846 -6.29 -24.02 -33.16
C TYR A 846 -5.34 -25.03 -32.51
N ASP A 847 -4.25 -25.40 -33.17
CA ASP A 847 -3.26 -26.35 -32.66
C ASP A 847 -2.09 -25.70 -31.92
N GLY A 848 -2.13 -24.37 -31.73
CA GLY A 848 -1.06 -23.59 -31.11
C GLY A 848 -0.01 -23.07 -32.10
N THR A 849 -0.09 -23.40 -33.40
CA THR A 849 0.87 -22.89 -34.38
C THR A 849 0.72 -21.36 -34.52
N LEU A 850 1.82 -20.62 -34.43
CA LEU A 850 1.83 -19.18 -34.67
C LEU A 850 1.57 -18.88 -36.15
N LEU A 851 0.65 -17.96 -36.41
CA LEU A 851 0.44 -17.42 -37.75
C LEU A 851 1.45 -16.32 -38.02
N LYS A 852 2.02 -16.32 -39.22
CA LYS A 852 2.98 -15.33 -39.67
C LYS A 852 2.24 -14.07 -40.11
N TYR A 853 2.52 -12.94 -39.45
CA TYR A 853 2.01 -11.65 -39.90
C TYR A 853 2.76 -11.21 -41.17
N SER A 854 2.05 -11.02 -42.29
CA SER A 854 2.66 -10.58 -43.56
C SER A 854 1.79 -9.56 -44.28
N PRO A 855 2.10 -8.26 -44.16
CA PRO A 855 1.35 -7.23 -44.85
C PRO A 855 1.61 -7.28 -46.37
N GLY A 856 0.58 -7.60 -47.16
CA GLY A 856 0.55 -7.29 -48.60
C GLY A 856 0.86 -8.40 -49.63
N ALA A 857 0.86 -9.69 -49.27
CA ALA A 857 0.55 -10.85 -50.13
C ALA A 857 0.98 -12.15 -49.43
N SER A 858 0.17 -13.20 -49.50
CA SER A 858 0.47 -14.49 -48.88
C SER A 858 1.32 -15.36 -49.80
N THR A 859 2.63 -15.41 -49.56
CA THR A 859 3.56 -16.27 -50.32
C THR A 859 3.60 -17.72 -49.82
N GLY A 860 2.75 -18.08 -48.85
CA GLY A 860 2.71 -19.41 -48.26
C GLY A 860 1.53 -19.59 -47.30
N ALA A 861 1.45 -20.76 -46.66
CA ALA A 861 0.40 -21.12 -45.71
C ALA A 861 0.72 -20.64 -44.27
N ASN A 862 -0.30 -20.58 -43.41
CA ASN A 862 -0.22 -20.11 -42.01
C ASN A 862 0.18 -18.63 -41.87
N TYR A 863 -0.27 -17.79 -42.79
CA TYR A 863 -0.14 -16.34 -42.71
C TYR A 863 -1.45 -15.67 -42.31
N PHE A 864 -1.36 -14.46 -41.77
CA PHE A 864 -2.51 -13.59 -41.60
C PHE A 864 -2.15 -12.11 -41.83
N ASP A 865 -3.15 -11.32 -42.25
CA ASP A 865 -3.06 -9.86 -42.39
C ASP A 865 -4.46 -9.24 -42.22
N PHE A 866 -4.52 -7.92 -42.06
CA PHE A 866 -5.74 -7.14 -42.19
C PHE A 866 -5.58 -6.12 -43.33
N ASN A 867 -6.61 -5.88 -44.14
CA ASN A 867 -6.60 -4.75 -45.07
C ASN A 867 -7.12 -3.46 -44.41
N GLU A 868 -7.14 -2.41 -45.22
CA GLU A 868 -7.69 -1.08 -44.93
C GLU A 868 -9.21 -1.05 -44.71
N THR A 869 -9.92 -2.17 -44.92
CA THR A 869 -11.36 -2.30 -44.67
C THR A 869 -11.69 -3.27 -43.54
N ALA A 870 -10.70 -3.64 -42.72
CA ALA A 870 -10.84 -4.59 -41.62
C ALA A 870 -11.35 -5.99 -42.04
N THR A 871 -10.91 -6.44 -43.22
CA THR A 871 -11.01 -7.84 -43.64
C THR A 871 -9.77 -8.59 -43.15
N LEU A 872 -9.99 -9.71 -42.48
CA LEU A 872 -8.93 -10.63 -42.08
C LEU A 872 -8.58 -11.54 -43.26
N TYR A 873 -7.32 -11.53 -43.68
CA TYR A 873 -6.74 -12.54 -44.56
C TYR A 873 -6.12 -13.62 -43.72
N ILE A 874 -6.37 -14.88 -44.04
CA ILE A 874 -5.72 -16.01 -43.42
C ILE A 874 -5.43 -17.11 -44.42
N THR A 875 -4.21 -17.64 -44.44
CA THR A 875 -3.86 -18.77 -45.31
C THR A 875 -3.86 -20.10 -44.59
N ILE A 876 -4.58 -21.05 -45.17
CA ILE A 876 -4.89 -22.35 -44.58
C ILE A 876 -4.32 -23.46 -45.48
N PRO A 877 -3.42 -24.31 -44.98
CA PRO A 877 -2.93 -25.46 -45.74
C PRO A 877 -4.06 -26.39 -46.21
N ASN A 878 -3.92 -26.95 -47.42
CA ASN A 878 -4.85 -27.96 -47.92
C ASN A 878 -4.89 -29.19 -47.00
N ALA A 879 -3.73 -29.62 -46.51
CA ALA A 879 -3.61 -30.74 -45.58
C ALA A 879 -4.34 -30.52 -44.24
N ASP A 880 -4.60 -29.27 -43.85
CA ASP A 880 -5.36 -28.96 -42.63
C ASP A 880 -6.86 -28.81 -42.91
N SER A 881 -7.22 -28.11 -43.99
CA SER A 881 -8.62 -27.87 -44.35
C SER A 881 -9.31 -29.05 -45.00
N GLY A 882 -8.55 -29.88 -45.72
CA GLY A 882 -9.07 -30.89 -46.61
C GLY A 882 -9.51 -30.38 -47.98
N TRP A 883 -9.23 -29.12 -48.32
CA TRP A 883 -9.57 -28.54 -49.60
C TRP A 883 -8.42 -28.75 -50.59
N GLY A 884 -8.57 -29.67 -51.54
CA GLY A 884 -7.55 -29.94 -52.55
C GLY A 884 -7.26 -28.73 -53.46
N ASP A 885 -6.17 -28.77 -54.22
CA ASP A 885 -5.70 -27.65 -55.06
C ASP A 885 -6.74 -27.19 -56.09
N SER A 886 -7.57 -28.10 -56.60
CA SER A 886 -8.59 -27.84 -57.61
C SER A 886 -9.96 -27.48 -57.02
N TYR A 887 -10.10 -27.41 -55.69
CA TYR A 887 -11.38 -27.18 -55.03
C TYR A 887 -11.46 -25.80 -54.36
N THR A 888 -12.52 -25.04 -54.66
CA THR A 888 -12.85 -23.77 -53.98
C THR A 888 -13.97 -24.02 -52.97
N PRO A 889 -13.73 -23.90 -51.65
CA PRO A 889 -14.77 -24.09 -50.64
C PRO A 889 -15.79 -22.93 -50.65
N THR A 890 -17.01 -23.25 -50.23
CA THR A 890 -18.08 -22.27 -49.98
C THR A 890 -17.89 -21.56 -48.64
N ALA A 891 -18.57 -20.43 -48.43
CA ALA A 891 -18.52 -19.70 -47.17
C ALA A 891 -18.90 -20.56 -45.95
N ASP A 892 -19.92 -21.42 -46.07
CA ASP A 892 -20.34 -22.28 -44.94
C ASP A 892 -19.36 -23.45 -44.71
N GLU A 893 -18.67 -23.92 -45.75
CA GLU A 893 -17.57 -24.89 -45.60
C GLU A 893 -16.34 -24.26 -44.91
N VAL A 894 -16.05 -22.99 -45.19
CA VAL A 894 -15.04 -22.21 -44.46
C VAL A 894 -15.45 -22.06 -42.98
N LYS A 895 -16.71 -21.74 -42.69
CA LYS A 895 -17.21 -21.68 -41.31
C LYS A 895 -17.03 -23.02 -40.60
N ALA A 896 -17.37 -24.14 -41.25
CA ALA A 896 -17.16 -25.47 -40.69
C ALA A 896 -15.69 -25.76 -40.34
N TYR A 897 -14.74 -25.26 -41.13
CA TYR A 897 -13.31 -25.36 -40.81
C TYR A 897 -12.94 -24.62 -39.52
N PHE A 898 -13.42 -23.39 -39.36
CA PHE A 898 -13.22 -22.60 -38.13
C PHE A 898 -14.06 -23.10 -36.94
N LEU A 899 -15.02 -24.00 -37.16
CA LEU A 899 -15.68 -24.78 -36.11
C LEU A 899 -14.89 -26.06 -35.71
N GLY A 900 -13.78 -26.36 -36.39
CA GLY A 900 -12.89 -27.47 -36.06
C GLY A 900 -13.01 -28.72 -36.92
N TYR A 901 -13.65 -28.62 -38.10
CA TYR A 901 -13.82 -29.75 -39.01
C TYR A 901 -12.89 -29.66 -40.22
N LYS A 902 -12.28 -30.78 -40.57
CA LYS A 902 -11.57 -31.00 -41.83
C LYS A 902 -12.51 -31.68 -42.83
N MET A 903 -12.49 -31.23 -44.09
CA MET A 903 -13.19 -31.89 -45.19
C MET A 903 -12.37 -33.08 -45.72
N TYR A 904 -13.01 -34.11 -46.25
CA TYR A 904 -12.33 -35.20 -46.95
C TYR A 904 -13.26 -35.86 -47.99
N LEU A 905 -12.69 -36.72 -48.83
CA LEU A 905 -13.45 -37.54 -49.78
C LEU A 905 -14.13 -38.72 -49.04
N ALA A 906 -15.46 -38.75 -49.04
CA ALA A 906 -16.23 -39.81 -48.39
C ALA A 906 -15.88 -41.20 -48.96
N GLY A 907 -15.68 -42.18 -48.08
CA GLY A 907 -15.25 -43.53 -48.45
C GLY A 907 -13.72 -43.71 -48.58
N GLY A 908 -12.93 -42.63 -48.47
CA GLY A 908 -11.49 -42.67 -48.27
C GLY A 908 -11.10 -42.40 -46.81
N PRO A 909 -9.83 -42.61 -46.41
CA PRO A 909 -9.37 -42.23 -45.08
C PRO A 909 -9.45 -40.70 -44.89
N GLY A 910 -9.81 -40.25 -43.68
CA GLY A 910 -10.08 -38.84 -43.34
C GLY A 910 -8.91 -37.85 -43.51
N ASN A 911 -7.76 -38.33 -43.99
CA ASN A 911 -6.60 -37.53 -44.36
C ASN A 911 -6.51 -37.22 -45.87
N VAL A 912 -7.40 -37.77 -46.70
CA VAL A 912 -7.44 -37.51 -48.15
C VAL A 912 -8.25 -36.26 -48.45
N ASP A 913 -7.56 -35.22 -48.94
CA ASP A 913 -8.18 -33.95 -49.28
C ASP A 913 -9.19 -34.10 -50.44
N TYR A 914 -10.30 -33.37 -50.36
CA TYR A 914 -11.35 -33.35 -51.38
C TYR A 914 -10.97 -32.40 -52.53
N ASN A 915 -10.85 -32.93 -53.75
CA ASN A 915 -10.41 -32.18 -54.92
C ASN A 915 -11.53 -31.89 -55.95
N GLY A 916 -12.79 -31.81 -55.50
CA GLY A 916 -13.93 -31.42 -56.34
C GLY A 916 -14.72 -32.55 -57.01
N THR A 917 -14.32 -33.81 -56.82
CA THR A 917 -15.00 -34.99 -57.37
C THR A 917 -15.37 -36.00 -56.29
N GLY A 918 -16.56 -36.59 -56.35
CA GLY A 918 -17.08 -37.52 -55.35
C GLY A 918 -17.88 -36.82 -54.24
N THR A 919 -18.22 -37.57 -53.18
CA THR A 919 -19.02 -37.07 -52.05
C THR A 919 -18.14 -36.44 -50.98
N LYS A 920 -18.51 -35.26 -50.50
CA LYS A 920 -17.82 -34.56 -49.39
C LYS A 920 -18.22 -35.17 -48.05
N ALA A 921 -17.26 -35.29 -47.14
CA ALA A 921 -17.48 -35.65 -45.75
C ALA A 921 -16.63 -34.77 -44.83
N TRP A 922 -16.96 -34.76 -43.54
CA TRP A 922 -16.28 -33.98 -42.50
C TRP A 922 -15.79 -34.89 -41.38
N ALA A 923 -14.62 -34.57 -40.86
CA ALA A 923 -14.04 -35.21 -39.69
C ALA A 923 -13.43 -34.13 -38.78
N TYR A 924 -13.39 -34.36 -37.46
CA TYR A 924 -12.73 -33.47 -36.52
C TYR A 924 -11.57 -34.19 -35.83
N ARG A 925 -10.58 -33.42 -35.37
CA ARG A 925 -9.40 -33.97 -34.70
C ARG A 925 -9.76 -34.44 -33.29
N THR A 926 -9.18 -35.57 -32.89
CA THR A 926 -9.18 -36.09 -31.52
C THR A 926 -7.76 -36.43 -31.12
N SER A 927 -7.53 -36.78 -29.85
CA SER A 927 -6.22 -37.24 -29.38
C SER A 927 -5.75 -38.56 -30.04
N ALA A 928 -6.63 -39.27 -30.74
CA ALA A 928 -6.34 -40.54 -31.42
C ALA A 928 -6.30 -40.42 -32.95
N GLY A 929 -6.39 -39.21 -33.51
CA GLY A 929 -6.39 -38.96 -34.95
C GLY A 929 -7.59 -38.12 -35.40
N TYR A 930 -8.31 -38.59 -36.42
CA TYR A 930 -9.53 -37.93 -36.91
C TYR A 930 -10.75 -38.80 -36.64
N GLN A 931 -11.82 -38.21 -36.14
CA GLN A 931 -13.11 -38.84 -35.96
C GLN A 931 -14.10 -38.32 -37.00
N GLU A 932 -14.75 -39.23 -37.73
CA GLU A 932 -15.74 -38.87 -38.74
C GLU A 932 -16.97 -38.21 -38.09
N ALA A 933 -17.44 -37.13 -38.72
CA ALA A 933 -18.68 -36.43 -38.39
C ALA A 933 -19.83 -36.74 -39.37
N GLY A 934 -19.49 -37.32 -40.54
CA GLY A 934 -20.43 -37.72 -41.58
C GLY A 934 -20.41 -36.79 -42.80
N ILE A 935 -21.49 -36.85 -43.59
CA ILE A 935 -21.65 -36.13 -44.87
C ILE A 935 -22.57 -34.89 -44.78
N THR A 936 -22.95 -34.52 -43.56
CA THR A 936 -23.73 -33.30 -43.31
C THR A 936 -22.77 -32.19 -42.94
N LEU A 937 -22.93 -31.02 -43.57
CA LEU A 937 -22.13 -29.84 -43.25
C LEU A 937 -22.29 -29.46 -41.76
N PRO A 938 -21.21 -29.45 -40.97
CA PRO A 938 -21.28 -29.08 -39.56
C PRO A 938 -21.59 -27.59 -39.34
N THR A 939 -22.49 -27.30 -38.40
CA THR A 939 -22.88 -25.92 -38.04
C THR A 939 -22.65 -25.59 -36.56
N THR A 940 -22.20 -26.56 -35.77
CA THR A 940 -21.82 -26.39 -34.36
C THR A 940 -20.35 -26.68 -34.17
N GLN A 941 -19.74 -26.14 -33.11
CA GLN A 941 -18.33 -26.37 -32.82
C GLN A 941 -18.02 -27.84 -32.56
N ALA A 942 -16.88 -28.32 -33.07
CA ALA A 942 -16.39 -29.66 -32.81
C ALA A 942 -16.06 -29.86 -31.31
N PRO A 943 -16.26 -31.07 -30.76
CA PRO A 943 -15.90 -31.37 -29.38
C PRO A 943 -14.42 -31.08 -29.09
N ASN A 944 -14.12 -30.45 -27.95
CA ASN A 944 -12.77 -30.13 -27.49
C ASN A 944 -11.92 -29.29 -28.46
N TYR A 945 -12.55 -28.57 -29.40
CA TYR A 945 -11.85 -27.69 -30.33
C TYR A 945 -11.47 -26.36 -29.66
N THR A 946 -10.22 -25.92 -29.89
CA THR A 946 -9.75 -24.58 -29.52
C THR A 946 -9.80 -23.69 -30.77
N PRO A 947 -10.60 -22.62 -30.80
CA PRO A 947 -10.66 -21.75 -31.97
C PRO A 947 -9.35 -21.05 -32.28
N TYR A 948 -9.21 -20.61 -33.53
CA TYR A 948 -8.19 -19.62 -33.88
C TYR A 948 -8.39 -18.35 -33.05
N ARG A 949 -7.28 -17.67 -32.75
CA ARG A 949 -7.30 -16.41 -31.99
C ARG A 949 -6.33 -15.41 -32.60
N ILE A 950 -6.71 -14.14 -32.57
CA ILE A 950 -5.85 -13.03 -32.96
C ILE A 950 -5.80 -12.06 -31.79
N ALA A 951 -4.59 -11.74 -31.36
CA ALA A 951 -4.37 -10.67 -30.42
C ALA A 951 -3.73 -9.47 -31.14
N PHE A 952 -4.15 -8.28 -30.76
CA PHE A 952 -3.68 -7.03 -31.35
C PHE A 952 -3.69 -5.90 -30.33
N GLN A 953 -2.82 -4.92 -30.57
CA GLN A 953 -2.76 -3.71 -29.76
C GLN A 953 -3.96 -2.80 -30.05
N LEU A 954 -4.57 -2.25 -29.00
CA LEU A 954 -5.63 -1.26 -29.10
C LEU A 954 -5.06 0.11 -29.48
N ALA A 955 -5.79 0.84 -30.33
CA ALA A 955 -5.41 2.22 -30.69
C ALA A 955 -5.48 3.18 -29.51
N GLN A 956 -6.41 2.95 -28.58
CA GLN A 956 -6.53 3.66 -27.31
C GLN A 956 -6.65 2.63 -26.17
N PRO A 957 -5.87 2.77 -25.08
CA PRO A 957 -6.01 1.89 -23.93
C PRO A 957 -7.39 2.00 -23.29
N ALA A 958 -7.92 0.87 -22.81
CA ALA A 958 -9.20 0.82 -22.10
C ALA A 958 -8.97 0.58 -20.60
N GLU A 959 -9.60 1.38 -19.74
CA GLU A 959 -9.52 1.21 -18.28
C GLU A 959 -10.77 0.53 -17.71
N THR A 960 -10.56 -0.48 -16.85
CA THR A 960 -11.63 -1.20 -16.15
C THR A 960 -11.29 -1.35 -14.67
N GLU A 961 -12.22 -1.01 -13.78
CA GLU A 961 -12.08 -1.29 -12.34
C GLU A 961 -12.04 -2.81 -12.12
N ILE A 962 -11.12 -3.28 -11.30
CA ILE A 962 -10.98 -4.70 -10.94
C ILE A 962 -11.11 -4.87 -9.42
N ILE A 963 -11.72 -5.98 -9.04
CA ILE A 963 -11.98 -6.32 -7.64
C ILE A 963 -11.10 -7.52 -7.27
N PRO A 964 -9.95 -7.31 -6.62
CA PRO A 964 -9.16 -8.42 -6.12
C PRO A 964 -9.79 -9.05 -4.87
N GLU A 965 -9.39 -10.29 -4.56
CA GLU A 965 -9.75 -10.98 -3.33
C GLU A 965 -8.60 -10.84 -2.31
N GLY A 966 -8.91 -10.30 -1.12
CA GLY A 966 -7.95 -10.14 -0.02
C GLY A 966 -7.21 -8.80 0.03
N SER A 967 -6.25 -8.71 0.95
CA SER A 967 -5.36 -7.58 1.17
C SER A 967 -4.11 -8.03 1.93
N ILE A 968 -2.96 -7.38 1.70
CA ILE A 968 -1.72 -7.68 2.40
C ILE A 968 -1.41 -6.60 3.44
N THR A 969 -1.12 -7.04 4.67
CA THR A 969 -0.46 -6.26 5.71
C THR A 969 0.95 -6.79 5.89
N LEU A 970 1.95 -5.92 5.97
CA LEU A 970 3.30 -6.27 6.39
C LEU A 970 3.44 -6.05 7.90
N HIS A 971 4.14 -6.95 8.57
CA HIS A 971 4.59 -6.78 9.95
C HIS A 971 5.82 -5.88 10.01
N GLU A 972 6.05 -5.23 11.15
CA GLU A 972 7.31 -4.54 11.41
C GLU A 972 8.52 -5.50 11.25
N GLY A 973 9.56 -5.03 10.56
CA GLY A 973 10.74 -5.81 10.26
C GLY A 973 10.60 -6.68 9.00
N LEU A 974 11.18 -7.88 9.04
CA LEU A 974 11.28 -8.79 7.89
C LEU A 974 9.96 -9.54 7.64
N ASN A 975 9.55 -9.59 6.37
CA ASN A 975 8.34 -10.26 5.91
C ASN A 975 8.65 -11.22 4.76
N HIS A 976 8.10 -12.43 4.82
CA HIS A 976 8.20 -13.41 3.74
C HIS A 976 7.08 -13.16 2.73
N ILE A 977 7.44 -12.89 1.48
CA ILE A 977 6.49 -12.62 0.40
C ILE A 977 6.67 -13.65 -0.71
N GLU A 978 5.55 -14.27 -1.09
CA GLU A 978 5.42 -15.07 -2.29
C GLU A 978 4.64 -14.27 -3.34
N THR A 979 5.11 -14.29 -4.58
CA THR A 979 4.41 -13.73 -5.75
C THR A 979 4.39 -14.76 -6.85
N GLY A 980 3.25 -14.89 -7.53
CA GLY A 980 3.14 -15.87 -8.61
C GLY A 980 1.96 -15.61 -9.52
N VAL A 981 1.73 -16.57 -10.41
CA VAL A 981 0.69 -16.53 -11.45
C VAL A 981 -0.03 -17.87 -11.56
N GLY A 982 -1.16 -17.89 -12.24
CA GLY A 982 -1.91 -19.13 -12.52
C GLY A 982 -2.74 -19.64 -11.34
N LEU A 983 -3.12 -18.77 -10.40
CA LEU A 983 -4.00 -19.12 -9.28
C LEU A 983 -5.46 -18.94 -9.70
N PHE A 984 -6.21 -20.04 -9.79
CA PHE A 984 -7.66 -19.99 -10.00
C PHE A 984 -8.35 -19.89 -8.66
N VAL A 985 -9.29 -18.96 -8.56
CA VAL A 985 -9.92 -18.57 -7.30
C VAL A 985 -11.41 -18.90 -7.40
N ARG A 986 -11.93 -19.61 -6.38
CA ARG A 986 -13.36 -19.95 -6.26
C ARG A 986 -13.94 -20.70 -7.48
N GLU A 987 -13.16 -21.59 -8.10
CA GLU A 987 -13.69 -22.43 -9.17
C GLU A 987 -14.76 -23.38 -8.59
N HIS A 988 -15.91 -23.52 -9.26
CA HIS A 988 -16.93 -24.46 -8.84
C HIS A 988 -16.40 -25.89 -8.82
N MET A 989 -16.56 -26.57 -7.68
CA MET A 989 -16.00 -27.89 -7.43
C MET A 989 -17.10 -28.95 -7.45
N THR A 990 -16.99 -29.92 -8.36
CA THR A 990 -17.89 -31.08 -8.43
C THR A 990 -17.20 -32.30 -7.82
N SER A 991 -17.94 -33.05 -7.00
CA SER A 991 -17.43 -34.24 -6.28
C SER A 991 -18.22 -35.51 -6.65
N ALA A 992 -17.55 -36.65 -6.67
CA ALA A 992 -18.18 -37.95 -6.87
C ALA A 992 -17.82 -38.93 -5.76
N SER A 993 -18.73 -39.88 -5.50
CA SER A 993 -18.48 -40.96 -4.53
C SER A 993 -17.42 -41.93 -5.05
N SER A 994 -16.48 -42.29 -4.17
CA SER A 994 -15.41 -43.24 -4.38
C SER A 994 -15.21 -44.07 -3.10
N GLY A 995 -15.96 -45.17 -2.99
CA GLY A 995 -15.97 -46.01 -1.78
C GLY A 995 -16.54 -45.27 -0.56
N ASN A 996 -15.73 -45.11 0.50
CA ASN A 996 -16.11 -44.41 1.74
C ASN A 996 -15.84 -42.89 1.70
N TYR A 997 -15.46 -42.35 0.54
CA TYR A 997 -15.05 -40.97 0.37
C TYR A 997 -15.77 -40.31 -0.81
N TYR A 998 -15.79 -38.98 -0.80
CA TYR A 998 -16.03 -38.17 -2.00
C TYR A 998 -14.71 -37.59 -2.48
N THR A 999 -14.51 -37.62 -3.80
CA THR A 999 -13.32 -37.07 -4.45
C THR A 999 -13.70 -36.03 -5.51
N SER A 1000 -12.83 -35.05 -5.67
CA SER A 1000 -12.84 -34.12 -6.81
C SER A 1000 -11.49 -34.15 -7.49
N ASN A 1001 -11.41 -33.69 -8.74
CA ASN A 1001 -10.19 -33.71 -9.53
C ASN A 1001 -9.61 -35.13 -9.75
N ASP A 1002 -10.50 -36.11 -9.93
CA ASP A 1002 -10.15 -37.53 -10.07
C ASP A 1002 -10.14 -37.95 -11.55
N LEU A 1003 -8.99 -38.43 -12.05
CA LEU A 1003 -8.83 -38.92 -13.42
C LEU A 1003 -9.76 -40.11 -13.73
N GLY A 1004 -10.16 -40.88 -12.72
CA GLY A 1004 -11.13 -41.96 -12.87
C GLY A 1004 -12.54 -41.47 -13.18
N ASN A 1005 -12.83 -40.18 -12.95
CA ASN A 1005 -14.13 -39.58 -13.22
C ASN A 1005 -14.00 -38.17 -13.82
N SER A 1006 -14.12 -38.10 -15.14
CA SER A 1006 -14.02 -36.87 -15.94
C SER A 1006 -14.97 -35.75 -15.51
N SER A 1007 -16.12 -36.06 -14.90
CA SER A 1007 -17.08 -35.05 -14.42
C SER A 1007 -16.62 -34.28 -13.19
N THR A 1008 -15.57 -34.76 -12.51
CA THR A 1008 -15.03 -34.14 -11.29
C THR A 1008 -13.78 -33.30 -11.55
N LEU A 1009 -13.26 -33.31 -12.78
CA LEU A 1009 -12.02 -32.63 -13.13
C LEU A 1009 -12.17 -31.12 -13.02
N PHE A 1010 -11.16 -30.47 -12.45
CA PHE A 1010 -11.06 -29.02 -12.52
C PHE A 1010 -10.69 -28.61 -13.95
N LYS A 1011 -10.91 -27.33 -14.28
CA LYS A 1011 -10.62 -26.79 -15.61
C LYS A 1011 -9.17 -26.97 -16.02
N ASN A 1012 -8.24 -26.93 -15.07
CA ASN A 1012 -6.81 -27.08 -15.32
C ASN A 1012 -6.21 -28.13 -14.40
N ARG A 1013 -5.12 -28.78 -14.84
CA ARG A 1013 -4.36 -29.69 -13.98
C ARG A 1013 -3.86 -28.96 -12.74
N VAL A 1014 -4.05 -29.56 -11.58
CA VAL A 1014 -3.71 -28.95 -10.29
C VAL A 1014 -2.25 -29.17 -9.95
N ARG A 1015 -1.50 -28.12 -9.64
CA ARG A 1015 -0.20 -28.23 -8.97
C ARG A 1015 -0.37 -28.38 -7.47
N LYS A 1016 -1.21 -27.53 -6.91
CA LYS A 1016 -1.48 -27.45 -5.48
C LYS A 1016 -2.86 -26.88 -5.22
N VAL A 1017 -3.65 -27.53 -4.38
CA VAL A 1017 -4.90 -26.96 -3.86
C VAL A 1017 -4.56 -26.00 -2.73
N TRP A 1018 -5.06 -24.78 -2.82
CA TRP A 1018 -4.82 -23.75 -1.80
C TRP A 1018 -5.89 -23.80 -0.71
N SER A 1019 -7.16 -23.86 -1.10
CA SER A 1019 -8.29 -23.87 -0.16
C SER A 1019 -9.56 -24.37 -0.84
N ILE A 1020 -10.43 -24.99 -0.05
CA ILE A 1020 -11.78 -25.39 -0.44
C ILE A 1020 -12.77 -24.61 0.41
N TYR A 1021 -13.92 -24.28 -0.17
CA TYR A 1021 -14.97 -23.51 0.47
C TYR A 1021 -16.30 -24.27 0.35
N ARG A 1022 -17.04 -24.33 1.45
CA ARG A 1022 -18.42 -24.83 1.52
C ARG A 1022 -19.33 -23.65 1.80
N ASN A 1023 -20.27 -23.35 0.89
CA ASN A 1023 -21.17 -22.20 1.00
C ASN A 1023 -20.41 -20.89 1.29
N ARG A 1024 -19.34 -20.65 0.50
CA ARG A 1024 -18.42 -19.49 0.57
C ARG A 1024 -17.53 -19.40 1.81
N ARG A 1025 -17.65 -20.31 2.78
CA ARG A 1025 -16.78 -20.38 3.97
C ARG A 1025 -15.70 -21.44 3.78
N GLN A 1026 -14.47 -21.14 4.19
CA GLN A 1026 -13.36 -22.09 4.06
C GLN A 1026 -13.69 -23.39 4.82
N ASP A 1027 -13.53 -24.53 4.15
CA ASP A 1027 -13.79 -25.87 4.67
C ASP A 1027 -12.46 -26.61 4.85
N LYS A 1028 -12.06 -26.79 6.10
CA LYS A 1028 -10.80 -27.43 6.50
C LYS A 1028 -10.94 -28.94 6.72
N GLN A 1029 -12.09 -29.54 6.39
CA GLN A 1029 -12.34 -30.98 6.59
C GLN A 1029 -11.79 -31.86 5.47
N TRP A 1030 -11.34 -31.26 4.37
CA TRP A 1030 -10.78 -31.95 3.21
C TRP A 1030 -9.33 -32.36 3.44
N SER A 1031 -9.00 -33.54 2.93
CA SER A 1031 -7.63 -34.06 2.86
C SER A 1031 -7.16 -34.08 1.40
N PHE A 1032 -5.85 -34.18 1.17
CA PHE A 1032 -5.27 -34.14 -0.17
C PHE A 1032 -4.36 -35.36 -0.40
N ASN A 1033 -4.42 -35.94 -1.60
CA ASN A 1033 -3.46 -36.93 -2.06
C ASN A 1033 -3.25 -36.81 -3.58
N ASN A 1034 -2.34 -37.60 -4.14
CA ASN A 1034 -1.97 -37.55 -5.55
C ASN A 1034 -2.45 -38.74 -6.39
N LEU A 1035 -3.10 -39.74 -5.79
CA LEU A 1035 -3.49 -40.98 -6.45
C LEU A 1035 -4.57 -40.74 -7.51
N SER A 1036 -4.29 -41.05 -8.77
CA SER A 1036 -5.22 -40.79 -9.90
C SER A 1036 -5.72 -39.34 -9.95
N SER A 1037 -4.89 -38.38 -9.52
CA SER A 1037 -5.25 -36.96 -9.56
C SER A 1037 -5.04 -36.36 -10.94
N TYR A 1038 -5.88 -35.40 -11.35
CA TYR A 1038 -5.64 -34.60 -12.56
C TYR A 1038 -4.68 -33.46 -12.23
N GLY A 1039 -3.39 -33.78 -12.27
CA GLY A 1039 -2.31 -32.93 -11.77
C GLY A 1039 -1.50 -33.66 -10.71
N LEU A 1040 -1.17 -32.97 -9.61
CA LEU A 1040 -0.38 -33.49 -8.49
C LEU A 1040 -1.21 -33.67 -7.21
N GLU A 1041 -2.40 -33.08 -7.14
CA GLU A 1041 -3.26 -33.14 -5.95
C GLU A 1041 -4.74 -33.30 -6.31
N LYS A 1042 -5.44 -34.06 -5.48
CA LYS A 1042 -6.90 -34.18 -5.49
C LYS A 1042 -7.48 -34.05 -4.08
N PRO A 1043 -8.58 -33.31 -3.89
CA PRO A 1043 -9.30 -33.28 -2.64
C PRO A 1043 -10.07 -34.57 -2.36
N VAL A 1044 -10.04 -35.02 -1.11
CA VAL A 1044 -10.78 -36.18 -0.61
C VAL A 1044 -11.42 -35.85 0.74
N ILE A 1045 -12.70 -36.19 0.91
CA ILE A 1045 -13.43 -36.04 2.17
C ILE A 1045 -14.19 -37.32 2.50
N GLU A 1046 -14.30 -37.67 3.78
CA GLU A 1046 -15.10 -38.81 4.22
C GLU A 1046 -16.58 -38.60 3.90
N ALA A 1047 -17.28 -39.65 3.47
CA ALA A 1047 -18.69 -39.56 3.07
C ALA A 1047 -19.61 -38.99 4.16
N GLN A 1048 -19.28 -39.18 5.43
CA GLN A 1048 -20.05 -38.64 6.56
C GLN A 1048 -19.87 -37.12 6.78
N LYS A 1049 -18.80 -36.53 6.23
CA LYS A 1049 -18.47 -35.11 6.37
C LYS A 1049 -18.87 -34.28 5.14
N PHE A 1050 -19.20 -34.94 4.04
CA PHE A 1050 -19.64 -34.31 2.79
C PHE A 1050 -21.12 -33.91 2.85
N ASP A 1051 -21.43 -32.68 2.45
CA ASP A 1051 -22.80 -32.17 2.36
C ASP A 1051 -23.21 -32.03 0.88
N PRO A 1052 -24.00 -32.96 0.33
CA PRO A 1052 -24.39 -32.93 -1.09
C PRO A 1052 -25.30 -31.75 -1.45
N THR A 1053 -25.81 -30.99 -0.48
CA THR A 1053 -26.66 -29.82 -0.71
C THR A 1053 -25.89 -28.50 -0.73
N ALA A 1054 -24.61 -28.52 -0.33
CA ALA A 1054 -23.77 -27.34 -0.31
C ALA A 1054 -23.12 -27.06 -1.67
N VAL A 1055 -22.84 -25.79 -1.93
CA VAL A 1055 -22.00 -25.37 -3.05
C VAL A 1055 -20.56 -25.41 -2.60
N TYR A 1056 -19.74 -26.18 -3.33
CA TYR A 1056 -18.30 -26.25 -3.11
C TYR A 1056 -17.54 -25.43 -4.15
N GLU A 1057 -16.54 -24.70 -3.68
CA GLU A 1057 -15.63 -23.92 -4.51
C GLU A 1057 -14.19 -24.27 -4.12
N VAL A 1058 -13.27 -24.21 -5.07
CA VAL A 1058 -11.84 -24.51 -4.86
C VAL A 1058 -10.98 -23.38 -5.40
N THR A 1059 -9.96 -23.01 -4.62
CA THR A 1059 -8.85 -22.16 -5.07
C THR A 1059 -7.62 -23.04 -5.22
N TYR A 1060 -7.01 -23.05 -6.40
CA TYR A 1060 -5.86 -23.90 -6.70
C TYR A 1060 -4.89 -23.23 -7.69
N LEU A 1061 -3.66 -23.72 -7.65
CA LEU A 1061 -2.59 -23.29 -8.52
C LEU A 1061 -2.44 -24.29 -9.66
N ALA A 1062 -2.47 -23.82 -10.90
CA ALA A 1062 -2.33 -24.70 -12.06
C ALA A 1062 -0.91 -25.29 -12.15
N LEU A 1063 -0.84 -26.52 -12.66
CA LEU A 1063 0.40 -27.24 -12.96
C LEU A 1063 0.97 -26.83 -14.30
N ASP A 1064 0.10 -26.70 -15.29
CA ASP A 1064 0.50 -26.38 -16.65
C ASP A 1064 0.99 -24.93 -16.76
N PRO A 1065 1.96 -24.64 -17.64
CA PRO A 1065 2.48 -23.29 -17.86
C PRO A 1065 1.47 -22.46 -18.68
N ILE A 1066 0.32 -22.21 -18.07
CA ILE A 1066 -0.82 -21.45 -18.63
C ILE A 1066 -0.64 -19.94 -18.52
N SER A 1067 0.53 -19.48 -18.07
CA SER A 1067 0.77 -18.10 -17.71
C SER A 1067 2.23 -17.70 -17.90
N ALA A 1068 2.45 -16.52 -18.45
CA ALA A 1068 3.78 -15.92 -18.45
C ALA A 1068 4.14 -15.41 -17.04
N PRO A 1069 5.40 -15.58 -16.58
CA PRO A 1069 5.84 -15.08 -15.28
C PRO A 1069 5.57 -13.59 -15.10
N LEU A 1070 5.35 -13.19 -13.85
CA LEU A 1070 5.23 -11.78 -13.47
C LEU A 1070 6.48 -10.99 -13.88
N SER A 1071 6.27 -9.77 -14.35
CA SER A 1071 7.31 -8.75 -14.38
C SER A 1071 7.54 -8.17 -12.96
N SER A 1072 8.47 -7.25 -12.80
CA SER A 1072 8.67 -6.58 -11.51
C SER A 1072 7.39 -5.84 -11.06
N ILE A 1073 6.91 -6.13 -9.86
CA ILE A 1073 5.81 -5.40 -9.23
C ILE A 1073 6.41 -4.27 -8.39
N THR A 1074 5.91 -3.05 -8.59
CA THR A 1074 6.22 -1.92 -7.71
C THR A 1074 5.11 -1.77 -6.69
N ALA A 1075 5.50 -1.72 -5.43
CA ALA A 1075 4.61 -1.60 -4.29
C ALA A 1075 5.13 -0.50 -3.34
N SER A 1076 4.31 -0.10 -2.38
CA SER A 1076 4.71 0.86 -1.36
C SER A 1076 4.08 0.57 -0.01
N THR A 1077 4.72 1.09 1.04
CA THR A 1077 4.18 1.08 2.41
C THR A 1077 4.27 2.46 3.04
N ASP A 1078 3.37 2.73 3.98
CA ASP A 1078 3.38 3.98 4.72
C ASP A 1078 4.42 3.93 5.85
N THR A 1079 5.23 4.97 5.99
CA THR A 1079 6.38 4.97 6.91
C THR A 1079 6.06 5.56 8.28
N ASN A 1080 4.89 6.18 8.46
CA ASN A 1080 4.52 6.87 9.70
C ASN A 1080 3.06 6.65 10.11
N LEU A 1081 2.76 6.90 11.39
CA LEU A 1081 1.48 6.55 12.00
C LEU A 1081 0.32 7.33 11.39
N LYS A 1082 0.51 8.64 11.17
CA LYS A 1082 -0.54 9.48 10.58
C LYS A 1082 -1.04 8.91 9.25
N LYS A 1083 -0.13 8.57 8.33
CA LYS A 1083 -0.50 8.07 7.00
C LYS A 1083 -1.13 6.68 7.04
N VAL A 1084 -0.67 5.81 7.96
CA VAL A 1084 -1.29 4.51 8.21
C VAL A 1084 -2.74 4.69 8.67
N VAL A 1085 -2.98 5.58 9.63
CA VAL A 1085 -4.34 5.87 10.16
C VAL A 1085 -5.22 6.51 9.08
N ASP A 1086 -4.72 7.49 8.33
CA ASP A 1086 -5.48 8.13 7.24
C ASP A 1086 -5.87 7.09 6.16
N THR A 1087 -4.93 6.23 5.76
CA THR A 1087 -5.17 5.15 4.78
C THR A 1087 -6.20 4.15 5.29
N LEU A 1088 -6.14 3.79 6.58
CA LEU A 1088 -7.09 2.88 7.21
C LEU A 1088 -8.49 3.47 7.24
N ALA A 1089 -8.63 4.73 7.68
CA ALA A 1089 -9.91 5.43 7.71
C ALA A 1089 -10.55 5.53 6.32
N GLN A 1090 -9.76 5.85 5.30
CA GLN A 1090 -10.24 5.88 3.92
C GLN A 1090 -10.67 4.48 3.43
N THR A 1091 -9.84 3.46 3.70
CA THR A 1091 -10.15 2.08 3.31
C THR A 1091 -11.44 1.59 3.98
N GLN A 1092 -11.68 1.96 5.25
CA GLN A 1092 -12.91 1.61 5.97
C GLN A 1092 -14.13 2.25 5.30
N ALA A 1093 -14.08 3.55 4.98
CA ALA A 1093 -15.16 4.23 4.29
C ALA A 1093 -15.46 3.60 2.92
N ASP A 1094 -14.43 3.19 2.17
CA ASP A 1094 -14.57 2.49 0.89
C ASP A 1094 -15.23 1.10 1.06
N VAL A 1095 -14.85 0.36 2.11
CA VAL A 1095 -15.44 -0.95 2.44
C VAL A 1095 -16.91 -0.81 2.82
N GLU A 1096 -17.26 0.14 3.68
CA GLU A 1096 -18.66 0.42 4.06
C GLU A 1096 -19.49 0.81 2.84
N THR A 1097 -18.94 1.62 1.94
CA THR A 1097 -19.59 1.99 0.67
C THR A 1097 -19.83 0.76 -0.21
N ARG A 1098 -18.81 -0.09 -0.42
CA ARG A 1098 -18.94 -1.32 -1.22
C ARG A 1098 -19.88 -2.33 -0.60
N LEU A 1099 -19.86 -2.48 0.72
CA LEU A 1099 -20.76 -3.36 1.45
C LEU A 1099 -22.21 -2.86 1.31
N SER A 1100 -22.46 -1.56 1.48
CA SER A 1100 -23.80 -1.00 1.31
C SER A 1100 -24.35 -1.18 -0.11
N MET A 1101 -23.50 -1.01 -1.13
CA MET A 1101 -23.87 -1.30 -2.53
C MET A 1101 -24.19 -2.78 -2.73
N LEU A 1102 -23.36 -3.68 -2.18
CA LEU A 1102 -23.58 -5.12 -2.26
C LEU A 1102 -24.85 -5.54 -1.51
N GLU A 1103 -25.12 -4.99 -0.34
CA GLU A 1103 -26.35 -5.25 0.42
C GLU A 1103 -27.59 -4.74 -0.30
N ARG A 1104 -27.46 -3.65 -1.06
CA ARG A 1104 -28.52 -3.10 -1.91
C ARG A 1104 -28.73 -3.91 -3.19
N SER A 1105 -27.65 -4.42 -3.79
CA SER A 1105 -27.70 -5.19 -5.04
C SER A 1105 -27.88 -6.70 -4.82
N SER A 1106 -27.72 -7.19 -3.59
CA SER A 1106 -27.88 -8.60 -3.27
C SER A 1106 -29.34 -9.01 -3.51
N PRO A 1107 -29.58 -10.14 -4.21
CA PRO A 1107 -30.93 -10.60 -4.59
C PRO A 1107 -31.85 -10.87 -3.38
N ASN A 1108 -31.31 -10.89 -2.16
CA ASN A 1108 -32.08 -11.08 -0.93
C ASN A 1108 -32.85 -9.83 -0.46
N LYS A 1109 -32.75 -8.66 -1.12
CA LYS A 1109 -33.50 -7.45 -0.71
C LYS A 1109 -34.31 -6.75 -1.80
N ALA A 1110 -34.11 -7.05 -3.09
CA ALA A 1110 -34.99 -6.55 -4.14
C ALA A 1110 -36.09 -7.60 -4.40
N GLN A 1111 -37.23 -7.51 -3.69
CA GLN A 1111 -38.42 -8.24 -4.10
C GLN A 1111 -38.79 -7.77 -5.51
N ALA A 1112 -38.60 -8.63 -6.52
CA ALA A 1112 -38.95 -8.30 -7.89
C ALA A 1112 -40.43 -7.90 -7.96
N GLN A 1113 -40.71 -6.81 -8.66
CA GLN A 1113 -42.04 -6.22 -8.71
C GLN A 1113 -42.99 -7.16 -9.45
N TRP A 1114 -44.15 -7.47 -8.84
CA TRP A 1114 -45.22 -8.21 -9.52
C TRP A 1114 -45.84 -7.34 -10.62
N ILE A 1115 -45.83 -7.84 -11.85
CA ILE A 1115 -46.42 -7.17 -13.01
C ILE A 1115 -47.80 -7.76 -13.27
N THR A 1116 -48.84 -6.93 -13.35
CA THR A 1116 -50.21 -7.37 -13.65
C THR A 1116 -50.30 -7.89 -15.08
N ALA A 1117 -50.86 -9.08 -15.26
CA ALA A 1117 -51.10 -9.68 -16.56
C ALA A 1117 -52.27 -8.99 -17.28
N THR A 1118 -52.10 -8.70 -18.57
CA THR A 1118 -53.20 -8.21 -19.42
C THR A 1118 -53.99 -9.39 -19.96
N LEU A 1119 -55.21 -9.58 -19.45
CA LEU A 1119 -56.06 -10.72 -19.79
C LEU A 1119 -56.69 -10.58 -21.18
N LEU A 1120 -56.84 -11.70 -21.87
CA LEU A 1120 -57.35 -11.83 -23.23
C LEU A 1120 -58.55 -12.79 -23.27
N ASN A 1121 -59.25 -12.85 -24.41
CA ASN A 1121 -60.33 -13.82 -24.69
C ASN A 1121 -61.46 -13.84 -23.65
N GLY A 1122 -61.84 -12.66 -23.15
CA GLY A 1122 -62.95 -12.47 -22.21
C GLY A 1122 -62.65 -12.86 -20.76
N TRP A 1123 -61.43 -13.28 -20.45
CA TRP A 1123 -61.00 -13.54 -19.08
C TRP A 1123 -60.90 -12.22 -18.30
N VAL A 1124 -61.49 -12.19 -17.12
CA VAL A 1124 -61.42 -11.04 -16.18
C VAL A 1124 -60.88 -11.49 -14.84
N VAL A 1125 -60.45 -10.54 -14.01
CA VAL A 1125 -60.01 -10.81 -12.63
C VAL A 1125 -61.15 -11.45 -11.83
N ASN A 1126 -60.84 -12.51 -11.08
CA ASN A 1126 -61.80 -13.12 -10.17
C ASN A 1126 -61.72 -12.51 -8.76
N VAL A 1127 -60.60 -12.74 -8.06
CA VAL A 1127 -60.40 -12.28 -6.67
C VAL A 1127 -59.11 -11.47 -6.53
N VAL A 1128 -57.99 -12.00 -7.02
CA VAL A 1128 -56.67 -11.35 -6.98
C VAL A 1128 -56.20 -11.13 -8.40
N SER A 1129 -55.76 -9.91 -8.73
CA SER A 1129 -55.27 -9.59 -10.07
C SER A 1129 -54.16 -10.55 -10.49
N PRO A 1130 -54.34 -11.28 -11.61
CA PRO A 1130 -53.32 -12.14 -12.17
C PRO A 1130 -52.04 -11.37 -12.41
N ALA A 1131 -50.92 -11.90 -11.96
CA ALA A 1131 -49.63 -11.24 -12.07
C ALA A 1131 -48.49 -12.24 -12.23
N TYR A 1132 -47.37 -11.77 -12.76
CA TYR A 1132 -46.14 -12.54 -12.91
C TYR A 1132 -44.94 -11.77 -12.38
N MET A 1133 -43.91 -12.52 -11.96
CA MET A 1133 -42.66 -11.97 -11.44
C MET A 1133 -41.52 -12.94 -11.75
N ARG A 1134 -40.32 -12.43 -12.05
CA ARG A 1134 -39.09 -13.20 -12.23
C ARG A 1134 -38.24 -13.04 -10.97
N ASP A 1135 -37.86 -14.13 -10.34
CA ASP A 1135 -37.03 -14.11 -9.15
C ASP A 1135 -35.53 -13.97 -9.49
N GLY A 1136 -34.71 -13.79 -8.45
CA GLY A 1136 -33.25 -13.69 -8.59
C GLY A 1136 -32.56 -14.99 -9.02
N PHE A 1137 -33.29 -16.11 -9.11
CA PHE A 1137 -32.80 -17.41 -9.55
C PHE A 1137 -33.18 -17.73 -11.00
N GLY A 1138 -33.88 -16.84 -11.69
CA GLY A 1138 -34.28 -17.01 -13.09
C GLY A 1138 -35.57 -17.81 -13.28
N PHE A 1139 -36.40 -17.94 -12.24
CA PHE A 1139 -37.73 -18.54 -12.34
C PHE A 1139 -38.81 -17.46 -12.42
N VAL A 1140 -39.80 -17.69 -13.28
CA VAL A 1140 -41.01 -16.88 -13.38
C VAL A 1140 -42.11 -17.55 -12.56
N HIS A 1141 -42.71 -16.79 -11.64
CA HIS A 1141 -43.83 -17.21 -10.83
C HIS A 1141 -45.11 -16.51 -11.29
N LEU A 1142 -46.22 -17.25 -11.31
CA LEU A 1142 -47.57 -16.70 -11.54
C LEU A 1142 -48.36 -16.68 -10.23
N LYS A 1143 -49.24 -15.70 -10.10
CA LYS A 1143 -50.21 -15.61 -9.00
C LYS A 1143 -51.54 -15.03 -9.45
N GLY A 1144 -52.54 -15.14 -8.59
CA GLY A 1144 -53.85 -14.52 -8.76
C GLY A 1144 -54.86 -15.41 -9.49
N SER A 1145 -56.03 -14.85 -9.80
CA SER A 1145 -57.15 -15.63 -10.31
C SER A 1145 -58.00 -14.93 -11.36
N THR A 1146 -58.49 -15.71 -12.34
CA THR A 1146 -59.32 -15.25 -13.47
C THR A 1146 -60.68 -15.94 -13.50
N LYS A 1147 -61.66 -15.36 -14.21
CA LYS A 1147 -62.98 -15.95 -14.49
C LYS A 1147 -63.57 -15.46 -15.82
N SER A 1148 -64.72 -16.02 -16.20
CA SER A 1148 -65.62 -15.61 -17.30
C SER A 1148 -65.09 -15.72 -18.73
N GLY A 1149 -63.86 -16.18 -18.96
CA GLY A 1149 -63.31 -16.31 -20.31
C GLY A 1149 -63.69 -17.61 -21.02
N ALA A 1150 -63.32 -17.69 -22.29
CA ALA A 1150 -63.52 -18.88 -23.12
C ALA A 1150 -62.65 -20.05 -22.64
N VAL A 1151 -63.23 -21.26 -22.57
CA VAL A 1151 -62.60 -22.47 -22.01
C VAL A 1151 -62.15 -23.49 -23.06
N ALA A 1152 -62.26 -23.16 -24.35
CA ALA A 1152 -61.83 -24.06 -25.42
C ALA A 1152 -60.30 -24.26 -25.37
N ALA A 1153 -59.85 -25.49 -25.63
CA ALA A 1153 -58.42 -25.80 -25.73
C ALA A 1153 -57.76 -24.91 -26.81
N GLY A 1154 -56.56 -24.39 -26.51
CA GLY A 1154 -55.84 -23.44 -27.35
C GLY A 1154 -56.16 -21.96 -27.11
N THR A 1155 -57.16 -21.64 -26.26
CA THR A 1155 -57.47 -20.24 -25.91
C THR A 1155 -56.33 -19.62 -25.09
N VAL A 1156 -55.87 -18.42 -25.48
CA VAL A 1156 -54.82 -17.67 -24.77
C VAL A 1156 -55.42 -16.84 -23.62
N LEU A 1157 -54.88 -16.96 -22.41
CA LEU A 1157 -55.31 -16.16 -21.26
C LEU A 1157 -54.60 -14.81 -21.23
N PHE A 1158 -53.29 -14.80 -21.45
CA PHE A 1158 -52.44 -13.62 -21.58
C PHE A 1158 -51.09 -14.02 -22.21
N VAL A 1159 -50.28 -13.02 -22.56
CA VAL A 1159 -48.95 -13.22 -23.16
C VAL A 1159 -47.88 -12.57 -22.30
N LEU A 1160 -46.82 -13.30 -22.02
CA LEU A 1160 -45.64 -12.85 -21.28
C LEU A 1160 -44.68 -12.07 -22.20
N PRO A 1161 -44.08 -10.96 -21.72
CA PRO A 1161 -43.05 -10.24 -22.45
C PRO A 1161 -41.79 -11.09 -22.68
N PRO A 1162 -40.90 -10.72 -23.63
CA PRO A 1162 -39.69 -11.48 -23.98
C PRO A 1162 -38.84 -11.94 -22.78
N GLU A 1163 -38.66 -11.10 -21.76
CA GLU A 1163 -37.81 -11.37 -20.59
C GLU A 1163 -38.40 -12.36 -19.58
N TYR A 1164 -39.66 -12.76 -19.77
CA TYR A 1164 -40.42 -13.67 -18.89
C TYR A 1164 -40.87 -14.94 -19.62
N ARG A 1165 -40.44 -15.16 -20.86
CA ARG A 1165 -40.85 -16.32 -21.66
C ARG A 1165 -40.24 -17.60 -21.12
N ALA A 1166 -40.99 -18.69 -21.17
CA ALA A 1166 -40.49 -19.99 -20.72
C ALA A 1166 -39.33 -20.46 -21.60
N LYS A 1167 -38.31 -21.06 -20.98
CA LYS A 1167 -37.16 -21.65 -21.68
C LYS A 1167 -37.55 -22.84 -22.58
N SER A 1168 -38.62 -23.53 -22.22
CA SER A 1168 -39.18 -24.67 -22.95
C SER A 1168 -40.69 -24.75 -22.74
N TYR A 1169 -41.42 -25.38 -23.67
CA TYR A 1169 -42.85 -25.66 -23.51
C TYR A 1169 -43.14 -26.49 -22.24
N GLY A 1170 -44.12 -26.07 -21.44
CA GLY A 1170 -44.50 -26.75 -20.19
C GLY A 1170 -46.01 -26.78 -19.95
N GLN A 1171 -46.48 -27.84 -19.27
CA GLN A 1171 -47.89 -28.03 -18.88
C GLN A 1171 -48.02 -28.04 -17.35
N TYR A 1172 -48.97 -27.28 -16.83
CA TYR A 1172 -49.14 -27.04 -15.40
C TYR A 1172 -50.58 -27.33 -15.00
N THR A 1173 -50.77 -28.30 -14.10
CA THR A 1173 -52.07 -28.63 -13.51
C THR A 1173 -52.39 -27.65 -12.39
N LEU A 1174 -53.60 -27.11 -12.38
CA LEU A 1174 -54.04 -26.09 -11.45
C LEU A 1174 -55.52 -26.26 -11.11
N LYS A 1175 -55.92 -25.61 -10.00
CA LYS A 1175 -57.31 -25.59 -9.55
C LYS A 1175 -58.13 -24.59 -10.38
N SER A 1176 -59.34 -25.01 -10.76
CA SER A 1176 -60.38 -24.16 -11.35
C SER A 1176 -61.77 -24.54 -10.83
N ASP A 1177 -62.80 -23.79 -11.21
CA ASP A 1177 -64.18 -23.94 -10.78
C ASP A 1177 -65.10 -23.73 -11.99
N ASN A 1178 -66.10 -24.59 -12.15
CA ASN A 1178 -67.09 -24.52 -13.22
C ASN A 1178 -68.45 -23.95 -12.78
N GLY A 1179 -68.55 -23.45 -11.54
CA GLY A 1179 -69.75 -22.85 -10.94
C GLY A 1179 -70.52 -23.81 -10.03
N THR A 1180 -70.23 -25.11 -10.09
CA THR A 1180 -70.88 -26.15 -9.28
C THR A 1180 -69.88 -27.02 -8.53
N ASN A 1181 -68.70 -27.29 -9.12
CA ASN A 1181 -67.64 -28.12 -8.54
C ASN A 1181 -66.26 -27.50 -8.76
N ALA A 1182 -65.35 -27.71 -7.80
CA ALA A 1182 -63.93 -27.51 -8.02
C ALA A 1182 -63.40 -28.58 -8.98
N VAL A 1183 -62.71 -28.16 -10.04
CA VAL A 1183 -62.15 -29.04 -11.08
C VAL A 1183 -60.66 -28.72 -11.29
N TYR A 1184 -59.87 -29.74 -11.61
CA TYR A 1184 -58.46 -29.57 -11.96
C TYR A 1184 -58.31 -29.47 -13.48
N GLY A 1185 -57.75 -28.36 -13.94
CA GLY A 1185 -57.46 -28.13 -15.35
C GLY A 1185 -55.97 -27.92 -15.58
N THR A 1186 -55.56 -27.88 -16.85
CA THR A 1186 -54.16 -27.72 -17.23
C THR A 1186 -53.98 -26.51 -18.13
N LEU A 1187 -52.99 -25.68 -17.81
CA LEU A 1187 -52.49 -24.61 -18.69
C LEU A 1187 -51.19 -25.05 -19.36
N ALA A 1188 -50.98 -24.61 -20.60
CA ALA A 1188 -49.72 -24.75 -21.31
C ALA A 1188 -49.05 -23.37 -21.45
N ILE A 1189 -47.76 -23.31 -21.16
CA ILE A 1189 -46.92 -22.13 -21.32
C ILE A 1189 -45.88 -22.44 -22.41
N SER A 1190 -45.92 -21.68 -23.50
CA SER A 1190 -45.04 -21.87 -24.65
C SER A 1190 -43.84 -20.91 -24.66
N GLU A 1191 -42.80 -21.27 -25.41
CA GLU A 1191 -41.55 -20.50 -25.57
C GLU A 1191 -41.77 -19.11 -26.19
N ASP A 1192 -42.88 -18.89 -26.90
CA ASP A 1192 -43.30 -17.58 -27.43
C ASP A 1192 -44.00 -16.69 -26.39
N GLY A 1193 -44.17 -17.18 -25.15
CA GLY A 1193 -44.74 -16.45 -24.02
C GLY A 1193 -46.25 -16.59 -23.82
N LYS A 1194 -46.96 -17.38 -24.63
CA LYS A 1194 -48.41 -17.54 -24.46
C LYS A 1194 -48.75 -18.47 -23.29
N VAL A 1195 -49.65 -18.02 -22.43
CA VAL A 1195 -50.29 -18.86 -21.40
C VAL A 1195 -51.65 -19.29 -21.93
N THR A 1196 -51.83 -20.58 -22.18
CA THR A 1196 -52.97 -21.12 -22.93
C THR A 1196 -53.71 -22.23 -22.21
N ILE A 1197 -55.00 -22.35 -22.46
CA ILE A 1197 -55.80 -23.49 -21.97
C ILE A 1197 -55.40 -24.74 -22.73
N TYR A 1198 -54.94 -25.76 -21.99
CA TYR A 1198 -54.62 -27.04 -22.57
C TYR A 1198 -55.80 -28.01 -22.48
N HIS A 1199 -56.35 -28.24 -21.28
CA HIS A 1199 -57.58 -29.06 -21.10
C HIS A 1199 -58.32 -28.79 -19.77
N ASN A 1200 -59.62 -29.11 -19.73
CA ASN A 1200 -60.48 -29.19 -18.52
C ASN A 1200 -60.46 -27.97 -17.57
N ILE A 1201 -60.51 -26.75 -18.10
CA ILE A 1201 -60.55 -25.51 -17.31
C ILE A 1201 -61.99 -25.05 -17.08
N GLY A 1202 -62.36 -24.80 -15.82
CA GLY A 1202 -63.60 -24.10 -15.46
C GLY A 1202 -63.47 -22.57 -15.55
N ASN A 1203 -64.54 -21.86 -15.91
CA ASN A 1203 -64.54 -20.40 -16.04
C ASN A 1203 -65.25 -19.64 -14.91
N ALA A 1204 -65.77 -20.31 -13.88
CA ALA A 1204 -66.30 -19.62 -12.70
C ALA A 1204 -65.15 -19.10 -11.80
N GLY A 1205 -64.00 -19.77 -11.84
CA GLY A 1205 -62.75 -19.31 -11.23
C GLY A 1205 -61.55 -20.16 -11.63
N LEU A 1206 -60.42 -19.55 -11.93
CA LEU A 1206 -59.17 -20.20 -12.30
C LEU A 1206 -58.02 -19.59 -11.48
N PHE A 1207 -57.22 -20.41 -10.80
CA PHE A 1207 -56.22 -19.96 -9.84
C PHE A 1207 -54.81 -20.27 -10.33
N LEU A 1208 -54.00 -19.24 -10.56
CA LEU A 1208 -52.65 -19.35 -11.14
C LEU A 1208 -51.54 -19.56 -10.10
N ASP A 1209 -51.90 -19.50 -8.82
CA ASP A 1209 -50.95 -19.64 -7.72
C ASP A 1209 -50.27 -21.02 -7.74
N GLY A 1210 -48.94 -21.03 -7.59
CA GLY A 1210 -48.13 -22.26 -7.56
C GLY A 1210 -47.50 -22.65 -8.91
N ILE A 1211 -47.77 -21.90 -9.99
CA ILE A 1211 -47.09 -22.11 -11.28
C ILE A 1211 -45.74 -21.40 -11.28
N SER A 1212 -44.66 -22.15 -11.51
CA SER A 1212 -43.29 -21.63 -11.62
C SER A 1212 -42.51 -22.31 -12.73
N PHE A 1213 -41.70 -21.57 -13.50
CA PHE A 1213 -40.95 -22.12 -14.63
C PHE A 1213 -39.68 -21.30 -14.95
N PRO A 1214 -38.62 -21.91 -15.49
CA PRO A 1214 -37.39 -21.21 -15.83
C PRO A 1214 -37.56 -20.35 -17.10
N THR A 1215 -36.91 -19.19 -17.12
CA THR A 1215 -36.84 -18.30 -18.29
C THR A 1215 -35.40 -18.20 -18.85
N PHE A 1216 -35.23 -17.59 -20.01
CA PHE A 1216 -33.93 -17.41 -20.67
C PHE A 1216 -33.02 -16.43 -19.92
#